data_AF-A0A950J6N8-F1
#
_entry.id   AF-A0A950J6N8-F1
#
_cell.length_a   1.000
_cell.length_b   1.000
_cell.length_c   1.000
_cell.angle_alpha   90.00
_cell.angle_beta   90.00
_cell.angle_gamma   90.00
#
_symmetry.space_group_name_H-M   'P 1'
#
loop_
_entity.id
_entity.type
_entity.pdbx_description
1 polymer ?
#
loop_
_entity_poly.entity_id
_entity_poly.type
_entity_poly.pdbx_seq_one_letter_code
_entity_poly.pdbx_strand_id
1 'polypeptide(L)'
;MNDIALAAATSASTPADRPFFDPTPYGNGPDDSATNTTESEAVTHHIAVLPGKTIPYTATAGHLVTIDDSHSLPAARIFYVAFTADGAASGTRPVTFFYNGGPGSSSVWLLLGSFAPRRIKTNMPGFTPPAPYTLEDNPDTLLDRSDLVFINPVGTGYSAAIAPNKNRDFWGVDQDAGSIKQFIKRYLTRYDRWNSPLFLFGESYGTARSCVLAWLLHEDGIDLNGITLQSSILDYTKYGNPIGLLPTLAADAYYHQKTTVSPPPPDLPSFMDTVASFAQGPYVNALGDPAHADPGTVQKLSDYTGIPIATLQSWDLDVSASNSSGLLFLILLMKAEGVALGAYDGRVTAVDTGIAGSIDPNSGGNDPTMTAVNGVYTRMWNFYLNDELKFTSTSAFTDLNTQCFANWDFGHIDPTGAQRGGKDSNGNPLLYTAGDLAATMALNPNLKVLSANGYFDSVTPFLQTTLDLANMPLDNATIRQNITPKYYPSGHMIYLDGNSRTALKADLAALYDVSVASHALRARVLARQARLVPYFKRADVKPVPRAAAGARAWSVPDLCKAYDWPTGLAGGGRIAIIELDGGWVRSDMDAFFSSIGQPTPDIVDVSVDGTRNNPNRHVGDPRDPDFEVALDIQVAGAAYYAATGHAATIRVYWASANSLTSIATAVRRAAADGCDICSISWGADEALWQQASQQVGKDLIKDMELAATDATAAGMVVFAASGDNDSGDGGPDPTNVDVPSSCPHVVACGGTTKTATAETVWNDNPGQTDGEGTGGGYSRYFPQQSFQAGAPNGPGRMVPDVAANADDRITPYKIYVHGGSEQVGGTSAVAPLYAGLFAAFGTKLGFVSPQLWANHLCFNDISQGDNGFYRARIGPDPCTGLGSPIGTKLATLFGARAAVADHAAAAVIASPPTVPAGWSGRIWYEIADGAVIKTSKVPAARARKGRARHARAGSDA
;
A
#
# COMPACT_ATOMS: atom_id res chain seq x y z
N MET A 1 26.20 6.02 -41.13
CA MET A 1 26.24 7.49 -41.29
C MET A 1 24.85 7.89 -41.75
N ASN A 2 23.91 8.38 -40.93
CA ASN A 2 23.97 9.12 -39.66
C ASN A 2 22.80 8.64 -38.77
N ASP A 3 23.07 8.12 -37.57
CA ASP A 3 23.20 8.86 -36.30
C ASP A 3 21.88 9.50 -35.82
N ILE A 4 20.99 8.64 -35.31
CA ILE A 4 20.02 9.04 -34.28
C ILE A 4 20.74 8.82 -32.94
N ALA A 5 20.99 9.93 -32.25
CA ALA A 5 21.63 9.96 -30.94
C ALA A 5 20.81 9.13 -29.94
N LEU A 6 21.28 7.90 -29.66
CA LEU A 6 21.11 7.34 -28.34
C LEU A 6 21.77 8.34 -27.39
N ALA A 7 20.97 8.95 -26.51
CA ALA A 7 21.49 9.58 -25.32
C ALA A 7 22.34 8.52 -24.61
N ALA A 8 23.66 8.68 -24.68
CA ALA A 8 24.59 7.89 -23.91
C ALA A 8 24.24 8.11 -22.45
N ALA A 9 23.56 7.14 -21.84
CA ALA A 9 23.66 6.93 -20.41
C ALA A 9 25.16 6.87 -20.13
N THR A 10 25.66 7.89 -19.45
CA THR A 10 27.02 7.90 -18.91
C THR A 10 27.21 6.58 -18.19
N SER A 11 28.01 5.68 -18.76
CA SER A 11 28.47 4.49 -18.09
C SER A 11 29.33 4.97 -16.93
N ALA A 12 28.73 5.15 -15.76
CA ALA A 12 29.48 5.24 -14.53
C ALA A 12 30.35 3.97 -14.50
N SER A 13 31.67 4.12 -14.52
CA SER A 13 32.58 3.00 -14.38
C SER A 13 32.24 2.28 -13.08
N THR A 14 31.93 0.98 -13.16
CA THR A 14 31.74 0.15 -11.96
C THR A 14 32.92 0.38 -11.02
N PRO A 15 32.69 0.76 -9.75
CA PRO A 15 33.79 1.00 -8.83
C PRO A 15 34.66 -0.26 -8.72
N ALA A 16 35.97 -0.09 -8.54
CA ALA A 16 36.88 -1.22 -8.42
C ALA A 16 36.64 -1.96 -7.09
N ASP A 17 36.73 -3.29 -7.12
CA ASP A 17 36.69 -4.12 -5.92
C ASP A 17 37.86 -3.79 -4.99
N ARG A 18 37.57 -3.84 -3.68
CA ARG A 18 38.53 -3.65 -2.59
C ARG A 18 38.67 -4.96 -1.82
N PRO A 19 39.66 -5.81 -2.14
CA PRO A 19 39.93 -7.01 -1.36
C PRO A 19 40.44 -6.66 0.05
N PHE A 20 40.19 -7.54 1.01
CA PHE A 20 40.70 -7.40 2.37
C PHE A 20 41.22 -8.73 2.93
N PHE A 21 42.40 -8.68 3.54
CA PHE A 21 42.96 -9.78 4.33
C PHE A 21 42.96 -9.35 5.80
N ASP A 22 42.27 -10.12 6.64
CA ASP A 22 42.24 -9.91 8.09
C ASP A 22 43.33 -10.74 8.78
N PRO A 23 44.38 -10.08 9.34
CA PRO A 23 45.43 -10.75 10.09
C PRO A 23 45.03 -11.05 11.54
N THR A 24 43.84 -10.65 11.99
CA THR A 24 43.40 -10.80 13.38
C THR A 24 43.06 -12.27 13.67
N PRO A 25 43.67 -12.91 14.69
CA PRO A 25 43.26 -14.24 15.12
C PRO A 25 41.99 -14.18 15.98
N TYR A 26 40.98 -14.96 15.60
CA TYR A 26 39.74 -15.15 16.35
C TYR A 26 39.71 -16.53 17.02
N GLY A 27 39.70 -16.55 18.36
CA GLY A 27 39.45 -17.75 19.15
C GLY A 27 37.96 -17.93 19.42
N ASN A 28 37.49 -19.18 19.45
CA ASN A 28 36.09 -19.53 19.68
C ASN A 28 35.83 -20.13 21.08
N GLY A 29 36.85 -20.19 21.93
CA GLY A 29 36.74 -20.61 23.32
C GLY A 29 36.06 -19.55 24.19
N PRO A 30 35.56 -19.95 25.38
CA PRO A 30 34.83 -19.05 26.27
C PRO A 30 35.67 -17.89 26.82
N ASP A 31 36.97 -18.08 26.99
CA ASP A 31 37.89 -17.06 27.53
C ASP A 31 38.66 -16.28 26.45
N ASP A 32 38.37 -16.54 25.18
CA ASP A 32 39.05 -15.88 24.07
C ASP A 32 38.51 -14.45 23.85
N SER A 33 39.38 -13.59 23.34
CA SER A 33 39.06 -12.23 22.90
C SER A 33 40.08 -11.71 21.89
N ALA A 34 39.67 -10.73 21.10
CA ALA A 34 40.54 -9.96 20.21
C ALA A 34 40.97 -8.66 20.87
N THR A 35 42.10 -8.09 20.41
CA THR A 35 42.55 -6.74 20.82
C THR A 35 42.31 -5.70 19.73
N ASN A 36 41.95 -6.13 18.52
CA ASN A 36 41.78 -5.25 17.38
C ASN A 36 40.39 -4.59 17.35
N THR A 37 40.37 -3.27 17.44
CA THR A 37 39.16 -2.43 17.43
C THR A 37 38.88 -1.74 16.10
N THR A 38 39.61 -2.08 15.03
CA THR A 38 39.48 -1.42 13.72
C THR A 38 38.32 -1.99 12.88
N GLU A 39 37.40 -1.17 12.41
CA GLU A 39 36.41 -1.63 11.43
C GLU A 39 37.08 -1.73 10.05
N SER A 40 36.98 -2.90 9.40
CA SER A 40 37.60 -3.16 8.11
C SER A 40 36.77 -4.16 7.32
N GLU A 41 36.78 -4.02 6.00
CA GLU A 41 35.86 -4.71 5.12
C GLU A 41 36.44 -4.90 3.71
N ALA A 42 36.14 -6.04 3.11
CA ALA A 42 36.21 -6.22 1.67
C ALA A 42 34.93 -5.67 1.03
N VAL A 43 35.07 -5.02 -0.13
CA VAL A 43 33.94 -4.48 -0.90
C VAL A 43 34.05 -4.99 -2.33
N THR A 44 32.98 -5.58 -2.83
CA THR A 44 32.93 -6.13 -4.20
C THR A 44 31.63 -5.73 -4.89
N HIS A 45 31.64 -5.58 -6.21
CA HIS A 45 30.49 -5.09 -6.98
C HIS A 45 30.01 -6.15 -7.97
N HIS A 46 28.71 -6.38 -7.98
CA HIS A 46 28.08 -7.51 -8.66
C HIS A 46 26.74 -7.13 -9.30
N ILE A 47 26.14 -8.06 -10.03
CA ILE A 47 24.81 -7.92 -10.60
C ILE A 47 24.00 -9.17 -10.25
N ALA A 48 22.88 -8.99 -9.56
CA ALA A 48 21.90 -10.06 -9.35
C ALA A 48 20.94 -10.12 -10.54
N VAL A 49 20.66 -11.33 -11.03
CA VAL A 49 19.75 -11.56 -12.16
C VAL A 49 18.48 -12.24 -11.65
N LEU A 50 17.35 -11.54 -11.74
CA LEU A 50 16.02 -12.06 -11.46
C LEU A 50 15.17 -12.09 -12.74
N PRO A 51 14.08 -12.87 -12.77
CA PRO A 51 13.15 -12.86 -13.90
C PRO A 51 12.66 -11.43 -14.22
N GLY A 52 13.09 -10.90 -15.37
CA GLY A 52 12.71 -9.56 -15.85
C GLY A 52 13.37 -8.37 -15.14
N LYS A 53 14.35 -8.60 -14.24
CA LYS A 53 15.03 -7.52 -13.48
C LYS A 53 16.49 -7.86 -13.21
N THR A 54 17.38 -6.90 -13.47
CA THR A 54 18.78 -6.96 -13.02
C THR A 54 19.01 -5.93 -11.92
N ILE A 55 19.74 -6.29 -10.88
CA ILE A 55 20.00 -5.41 -9.74
C ILE A 55 21.51 -5.32 -9.55
N PRO A 56 22.14 -4.18 -9.90
CA PRO A 56 23.52 -3.94 -9.48
C PRO A 56 23.56 -3.83 -7.96
N TYR A 57 24.55 -4.46 -7.34
CA TYR A 57 24.70 -4.46 -5.89
C TYR A 57 26.14 -4.47 -5.43
N THR A 58 26.35 -3.86 -4.28
CA THR A 58 27.61 -3.89 -3.54
C THR A 58 27.52 -4.95 -2.45
N ALA A 59 28.50 -5.85 -2.40
CA ALA A 59 28.67 -6.80 -1.31
C ALA A 59 29.81 -6.34 -0.39
N THR A 60 29.53 -6.32 0.92
CA THR A 60 30.49 -5.94 1.95
C THR A 60 30.67 -7.10 2.93
N ALA A 61 31.90 -7.56 3.13
CA ALA A 61 32.23 -8.57 4.14
C ALA A 61 33.29 -7.99 5.08
N GLY A 62 33.01 -7.95 6.38
CA GLY A 62 33.89 -7.27 7.31
C GLY A 62 33.37 -7.24 8.74
N HIS A 63 33.90 -6.31 9.54
CA HIS A 63 33.56 -6.21 10.95
C HIS A 63 33.03 -4.83 11.32
N LEU A 64 32.03 -4.82 12.20
CA LEU A 64 31.66 -3.65 12.99
C LEU A 64 32.05 -3.86 14.45
N VAL A 65 32.41 -2.78 15.12
CA VAL A 65 32.75 -2.81 16.54
C VAL A 65 31.57 -2.27 17.34
N THR A 66 31.02 -3.13 18.21
CA THR A 66 29.99 -2.74 19.16
C THR A 66 30.62 -1.98 20.32
N ILE A 67 29.84 -1.09 20.93
CA ILE A 67 30.23 -0.32 22.09
C ILE A 67 29.37 -0.71 23.29
N ASP A 68 29.98 -0.74 24.46
CA ASP A 68 29.25 -0.87 25.73
C ASP A 68 28.45 0.41 26.00
N ASP A 69 27.19 0.25 26.41
CA ASP A 69 26.26 1.35 26.66
C ASP A 69 26.70 2.26 27.82
N SER A 70 27.43 1.72 28.80
CA SER A 70 27.72 2.42 30.05
C SER A 70 28.98 3.29 30.03
N HIS A 71 30.01 2.88 29.29
CA HIS A 71 31.32 3.56 29.22
C HIS A 71 31.73 3.92 27.78
N SER A 72 30.93 3.55 26.77
CA SER A 72 31.25 3.76 25.34
C SER A 72 32.57 3.12 24.90
N LEU A 73 32.99 2.05 25.58
CA LEU A 73 34.21 1.31 25.24
C LEU A 73 33.91 0.22 24.20
N PRO A 74 34.86 -0.11 23.29
CA PRO A 74 34.73 -1.25 22.38
C PRO A 74 34.43 -2.55 23.15
N ALA A 75 33.34 -3.22 22.79
CA ALA A 75 32.84 -4.39 23.51
C ALA A 75 33.07 -5.69 22.74
N ALA A 76 32.66 -5.75 21.47
CA ALA A 76 32.86 -6.90 20.60
C ALA A 76 33.11 -6.47 19.16
N ARG A 77 33.79 -7.34 18.41
CA ARG A 77 34.03 -7.20 16.98
C ARG A 77 33.18 -8.25 16.27
N ILE A 78 32.15 -7.81 15.56
CA ILE A 78 31.13 -8.68 14.98
C ILE A 78 31.30 -8.69 13.46
N PHE A 79 31.57 -9.88 12.93
CA PHE A 79 31.70 -10.15 11.52
C PHE A 79 30.32 -10.24 10.85
N TYR A 80 30.18 -9.63 9.69
CA TYR A 80 28.95 -9.63 8.91
C TYR A 80 29.23 -9.69 7.40
N VAL A 81 28.23 -10.13 6.66
CA VAL A 81 28.18 -9.99 5.20
C VAL A 81 26.91 -9.24 4.83
N ALA A 82 27.03 -8.15 4.08
CA ALA A 82 25.91 -7.34 3.63
C ALA A 82 25.83 -7.26 2.11
N PHE A 83 24.62 -7.24 1.57
CA PHE A 83 24.33 -7.00 0.15
C PHE A 83 23.40 -5.80 0.04
N THR A 84 23.88 -4.74 -0.61
CA THR A 84 23.13 -3.49 -0.78
C THR A 84 22.90 -3.21 -2.26
N ALA A 85 21.64 -3.02 -2.66
CA ALA A 85 21.35 -2.64 -4.04
C ALA A 85 21.82 -1.21 -4.32
N ASP A 86 22.50 -1.03 -5.45
CA ASP A 86 23.07 0.27 -5.81
C ASP A 86 21.98 1.24 -6.30
N GLY A 87 22.14 2.52 -5.98
CA GLY A 87 21.27 3.59 -6.47
C GLY A 87 19.88 3.71 -5.82
N ALA A 88 19.58 2.91 -4.80
CA ALA A 88 18.33 3.01 -4.06
C ALA A 88 18.39 4.05 -2.91
N ALA A 89 17.30 4.77 -2.68
CA ALA A 89 17.23 5.78 -1.61
C ALA A 89 17.15 5.13 -0.22
N SER A 90 18.06 5.52 0.69
CA SER A 90 18.21 4.95 2.03
C SER A 90 16.95 5.04 2.89
N GLY A 91 16.20 6.14 2.85
CA GLY A 91 15.00 6.35 3.67
C GLY A 91 13.75 5.55 3.26
N THR A 92 13.76 4.90 2.10
CA THR A 92 12.60 4.12 1.62
C THR A 92 12.89 2.65 1.45
N ARG A 93 14.18 2.28 1.40
CA ARG A 93 14.61 0.91 1.14
C ARG A 93 14.75 0.13 2.45
N PRO A 94 14.02 -0.99 2.61
CA PRO A 94 14.16 -1.85 3.77
C PRO A 94 15.58 -2.37 4.00
N VAL A 95 15.90 -2.65 5.26
CA VAL A 95 17.06 -3.43 5.69
C VAL A 95 16.57 -4.63 6.50
N THR A 96 17.07 -5.81 6.16
CA THR A 96 16.78 -7.05 6.87
C THR A 96 18.03 -7.61 7.51
N PHE A 97 17.97 -7.83 8.82
CA PHE A 97 19.04 -8.46 9.58
C PHE A 97 18.76 -9.95 9.76
N PHE A 98 19.68 -10.78 9.29
CA PHE A 98 19.62 -12.24 9.31
C PHE A 98 20.59 -12.82 10.32
N TYR A 99 20.14 -13.82 11.06
CA TYR A 99 20.97 -14.63 11.94
C TYR A 99 20.34 -16.01 12.16
N ASN A 100 21.20 -17.03 12.20
CA ASN A 100 20.79 -18.40 12.48
C ASN A 100 20.58 -18.66 13.98
N GLY A 101 20.08 -19.86 14.28
CA GLY A 101 19.87 -20.37 15.63
C GLY A 101 20.64 -21.65 15.91
N GLY A 102 20.39 -22.22 17.10
CA GLY A 102 21.44 -22.80 17.93
C GLY A 102 22.27 -21.67 18.57
N PRO A 103 22.29 -21.52 19.91
CA PRO A 103 23.31 -20.71 20.55
C PRO A 103 24.69 -21.08 20.00
N GLY A 104 25.42 -20.10 19.45
CA GLY A 104 26.72 -20.34 18.80
C GLY A 104 26.69 -20.70 17.31
N SER A 105 25.57 -20.56 16.59
CA SER A 105 25.55 -20.72 15.12
C SER A 105 25.80 -19.40 14.38
N SER A 106 26.65 -19.48 13.35
CA SER A 106 26.90 -18.38 12.42
C SER A 106 25.77 -18.23 11.38
N SER A 107 25.67 -17.07 10.75
CA SER A 107 24.68 -16.81 9.69
C SER A 107 24.91 -17.54 8.35
N VAL A 108 25.90 -18.44 8.28
CA VAL A 108 26.35 -19.08 7.03
C VAL A 108 25.24 -19.90 6.36
N TRP A 109 24.36 -20.53 7.16
CA TRP A 109 23.28 -21.38 6.66
C TRP A 109 22.26 -20.56 5.87
N LEU A 110 21.80 -19.45 6.46
CA LEU A 110 20.93 -18.49 5.80
C LEU A 110 21.65 -17.80 4.63
N LEU A 111 22.90 -17.38 4.83
CA LEU A 111 23.66 -16.67 3.80
C LEU A 111 23.78 -17.49 2.50
N LEU A 112 24.10 -18.78 2.61
CA LEU A 112 24.32 -19.62 1.43
C LEU A 112 23.09 -20.41 0.99
N GLY A 113 22.13 -20.65 1.87
CA GLY A 113 20.95 -21.47 1.57
C GLY A 113 19.70 -20.67 1.20
N SER A 114 19.55 -19.44 1.72
CA SER A 114 18.26 -18.73 1.71
C SER A 114 18.12 -17.69 0.59
N PHE A 115 18.28 -16.40 0.91
CA PHE A 115 17.84 -15.27 0.10
C PHE A 115 18.95 -14.31 -0.29
N ALA A 116 20.22 -14.64 -0.01
CA ALA A 116 21.35 -13.90 -0.54
C ALA A 116 21.40 -14.02 -2.09
N PRO A 117 22.11 -13.14 -2.81
CA PRO A 117 22.13 -13.14 -4.27
C PRO A 117 22.70 -14.41 -4.91
N ARG A 118 23.57 -15.10 -4.17
CA ARG A 118 24.21 -16.37 -4.56
C ARG A 118 23.79 -17.42 -3.55
N ARG A 119 23.57 -18.65 -4.01
CA ARG A 119 23.23 -19.78 -3.13
C ARG A 119 23.93 -21.06 -3.54
N ILE A 120 24.04 -21.98 -2.58
CA ILE A 120 24.51 -23.34 -2.86
C ILE A 120 23.42 -24.15 -3.55
N LYS A 121 23.86 -25.13 -4.34
CA LYS A 121 23.02 -26.19 -4.86
C LYS A 121 23.12 -27.42 -3.97
N THR A 122 21.99 -27.95 -3.54
CA THR A 122 21.89 -29.17 -2.71
C THR A 122 21.04 -30.22 -3.41
N ASN A 123 21.14 -31.46 -2.95
CA ASN A 123 20.27 -32.56 -3.41
C ASN A 123 19.07 -32.79 -2.49
N MET A 124 18.80 -31.87 -1.56
CA MET A 124 17.76 -32.03 -0.54
C MET A 124 16.40 -32.43 -1.17
N PRO A 125 15.67 -33.41 -0.58
CA PRO A 125 15.95 -34.12 0.67
C PRO A 125 16.96 -35.30 0.59
N GLY A 126 17.71 -35.43 -0.50
CA GLY A 126 18.80 -36.40 -0.63
C GLY A 126 20.17 -35.87 -0.17
N PHE A 127 21.10 -36.80 0.06
CA PHE A 127 22.49 -36.47 0.37
C PHE A 127 23.16 -35.71 -0.79
N THR A 128 23.78 -34.57 -0.49
CA THR A 128 24.56 -33.81 -1.49
C THR A 128 25.92 -34.49 -1.67
N PRO A 129 26.22 -35.03 -2.87
CA PRO A 129 27.43 -35.84 -3.09
C PRO A 129 28.70 -35.01 -2.86
N PRO A 130 29.86 -35.64 -2.60
CA PRO A 130 31.13 -34.93 -2.48
C PRO A 130 31.46 -34.05 -3.70
N ALA A 131 32.34 -33.07 -3.48
CA ALA A 131 32.79 -32.09 -4.49
C ALA A 131 33.13 -32.70 -5.87
N PRO A 132 32.96 -31.96 -6.98
CA PRO A 132 32.85 -30.50 -7.07
C PRO A 132 31.46 -29.94 -6.72
N TYR A 133 31.44 -28.93 -5.86
CA TYR A 133 30.25 -28.15 -5.51
C TYR A 133 30.14 -26.88 -6.36
N THR A 134 28.95 -26.29 -6.44
CA THR A 134 28.70 -25.07 -7.21
C THR A 134 27.83 -24.08 -6.44
N LEU A 135 28.16 -22.80 -6.59
CA LEU A 135 27.25 -21.68 -6.31
C LEU A 135 26.47 -21.33 -7.58
N GLU A 136 25.22 -20.95 -7.41
CA GLU A 136 24.36 -20.47 -8.49
C GLU A 136 23.71 -19.13 -8.12
N ASP A 137 23.30 -18.38 -9.13
CA ASP A 137 22.49 -17.18 -8.93
C ASP A 137 21.17 -17.59 -8.26
N ASN A 138 20.75 -16.78 -7.30
CA ASN A 138 19.54 -17.03 -6.55
C ASN A 138 18.36 -16.27 -7.16
N PRO A 139 17.48 -16.92 -7.95
CA PRO A 139 16.30 -16.25 -8.50
C PRO A 139 15.31 -15.82 -7.41
N ASP A 140 15.42 -16.41 -6.20
CA ASP A 140 14.59 -16.12 -5.05
C ASP A 140 15.24 -15.09 -4.10
N THR A 141 16.30 -14.38 -4.51
CA THR A 141 16.97 -13.42 -3.63
C THR A 141 16.02 -12.33 -3.11
N LEU A 142 16.17 -11.93 -1.85
CA LEU A 142 15.40 -10.83 -1.26
C LEU A 142 15.89 -9.43 -1.66
N LEU A 143 16.97 -9.35 -2.43
CA LEU A 143 17.60 -8.08 -2.78
C LEU A 143 16.70 -7.17 -3.64
N ASP A 144 15.71 -7.73 -4.32
CA ASP A 144 14.67 -6.97 -5.03
C ASP A 144 13.76 -6.16 -4.09
N ARG A 145 13.71 -6.49 -2.79
CA ARG A 145 12.89 -5.84 -1.76
C ARG A 145 13.69 -5.15 -0.67
N SER A 146 14.80 -5.72 -0.23
CA SER A 146 15.54 -5.27 0.97
C SER A 146 17.05 -5.39 0.80
N ASP A 147 17.79 -4.56 1.51
CA ASP A 147 19.21 -4.84 1.73
C ASP A 147 19.37 -5.90 2.82
N LEU A 148 20.32 -6.80 2.63
CA LEU A 148 20.42 -8.03 3.42
C LEU A 148 21.69 -7.98 4.24
N VAL A 149 21.60 -8.15 5.56
CA VAL A 149 22.73 -8.08 6.49
C VAL A 149 22.78 -9.35 7.32
N PHE A 150 23.77 -10.21 7.07
CA PHE A 150 23.95 -11.49 7.74
C PHE A 150 24.96 -11.33 8.88
N ILE A 151 24.49 -11.48 10.12
CA ILE A 151 25.25 -11.19 11.34
C ILE A 151 25.76 -12.49 11.96
N ASN A 152 27.04 -12.55 12.31
CA ASN A 152 27.62 -13.67 13.03
C ASN A 152 27.80 -13.29 14.51
N PRO A 153 27.04 -13.86 15.46
CA PRO A 153 27.17 -13.55 16.88
C PRO A 153 28.57 -13.80 17.45
N VAL A 154 28.87 -13.21 18.60
CA VAL A 154 30.18 -13.31 19.27
C VAL A 154 30.55 -14.78 19.55
N GLY A 155 31.75 -15.19 19.14
CA GLY A 155 32.22 -16.57 19.24
C GLY A 155 31.85 -17.45 18.04
N THR A 156 31.23 -16.88 17.00
CA THR A 156 30.91 -17.56 15.73
C THR A 156 31.53 -16.84 14.54
N GLY A 157 31.65 -17.52 13.41
CA GLY A 157 32.28 -17.01 12.20
C GLY A 157 33.67 -16.45 12.45
N TYR A 158 33.83 -15.14 12.25
CA TYR A 158 35.03 -14.35 12.59
C TYR A 158 34.73 -13.27 13.64
N SER A 159 33.77 -13.53 14.52
CA SER A 159 33.35 -12.60 15.58
C SER A 159 33.94 -13.00 16.92
N ALA A 160 34.43 -12.01 17.67
CA ALA A 160 34.94 -12.23 19.03
C ALA A 160 34.69 -11.02 19.92
N ALA A 161 34.70 -11.25 21.23
CA ALA A 161 34.77 -10.19 22.22
C ALA A 161 36.04 -9.34 22.03
N ILE A 162 36.01 -8.09 22.48
CA ILE A 162 37.19 -7.23 22.55
C ILE A 162 37.66 -7.16 24.01
N ALA A 163 38.95 -7.40 24.23
CA ALA A 163 39.55 -7.34 25.56
C ALA A 163 39.29 -5.97 26.23
N PRO A 164 38.95 -5.93 27.53
CA PRO A 164 39.05 -7.01 28.51
C PRO A 164 37.88 -7.99 28.55
N ASN A 165 36.83 -7.79 27.74
CA ASN A 165 35.72 -8.75 27.66
C ASN A 165 36.21 -10.05 27.02
N LYS A 166 35.49 -11.13 27.32
CA LYS A 166 35.69 -12.48 26.79
C LYS A 166 34.45 -12.92 26.04
N ASN A 167 34.59 -13.89 25.13
CA ASN A 167 33.45 -14.42 24.39
C ASN A 167 32.28 -14.82 25.30
N ARG A 168 32.56 -15.48 26.44
CA ARG A 168 31.53 -15.90 27.42
C ARG A 168 30.70 -14.75 27.99
N ASP A 169 31.22 -13.52 28.00
CA ASP A 169 30.50 -12.34 28.52
C ASP A 169 29.34 -11.94 27.59
N PHE A 170 29.30 -12.52 26.37
CA PHE A 170 28.25 -12.34 25.37
C PHE A 170 27.41 -13.62 25.18
N TRP A 171 27.64 -14.68 25.97
CA TRP A 171 26.99 -15.99 25.80
C TRP A 171 25.82 -16.18 26.76
N GLY A 172 24.70 -15.58 26.41
CA GLY A 172 23.44 -15.75 27.10
C GLY A 172 22.35 -14.97 26.38
N VAL A 173 21.08 -15.23 26.74
CA VAL A 173 19.93 -14.66 26.03
C VAL A 173 19.99 -13.14 25.96
N ASP A 174 20.20 -12.48 27.11
CA ASP A 174 20.22 -11.02 27.21
C ASP A 174 21.52 -10.43 26.65
N GLN A 175 22.66 -11.07 26.92
CA GLN A 175 23.98 -10.61 26.51
C GLN A 175 24.13 -10.65 24.98
N ASP A 176 23.64 -11.71 24.36
CA ASP A 176 23.63 -11.91 22.92
C ASP A 176 22.71 -10.89 22.23
N ALA A 177 21.44 -10.81 22.65
CA ALA A 177 20.49 -9.84 22.10
C ALA A 177 20.99 -8.40 22.28
N GLY A 178 21.59 -8.06 23.43
CA GLY A 178 22.23 -6.77 23.68
C GLY A 178 23.38 -6.48 22.73
N SER A 179 24.25 -7.45 22.44
CA SER A 179 25.36 -7.28 21.49
C SER A 179 24.86 -7.05 20.06
N ILE A 180 23.81 -7.77 19.64
CA ILE A 180 23.21 -7.62 18.31
C ILE A 180 22.45 -6.28 18.20
N LYS A 181 21.79 -5.81 19.26
CA LYS A 181 21.22 -4.44 19.33
C LYS A 181 22.30 -3.40 19.03
N GLN A 182 23.46 -3.49 19.68
CA GLN A 182 24.57 -2.57 19.46
C GLN A 182 25.14 -2.66 18.03
N PHE A 183 25.21 -3.88 17.48
CA PHE A 183 25.59 -4.07 16.08
C PHE A 183 24.62 -3.35 15.14
N ILE A 184 23.30 -3.53 15.32
CA ILE A 184 22.28 -2.89 14.48
C ILE A 184 22.41 -1.37 14.57
N LYS A 185 22.49 -0.79 15.77
CA LYS A 185 22.72 0.67 15.96
C LYS A 185 23.96 1.16 15.23
N ARG A 186 25.07 0.42 15.33
CA ARG A 186 26.33 0.74 14.64
C ARG A 186 26.17 0.66 13.13
N TYR A 187 25.49 -0.37 12.61
CA TYR A 187 25.21 -0.53 11.19
C TYR A 187 24.35 0.62 10.65
N LEU A 188 23.24 0.95 11.32
CA LEU A 188 22.37 2.06 10.92
C LEU A 188 23.11 3.39 10.88
N THR A 189 24.02 3.62 11.84
CA THR A 189 24.87 4.83 11.88
C THR A 189 25.91 4.85 10.77
N ARG A 190 26.63 3.75 10.56
CA ARG A 190 27.72 3.71 9.58
C ARG A 190 27.23 3.82 8.14
N TYR A 191 26.05 3.24 7.85
CA TYR A 191 25.49 3.20 6.49
C TYR A 191 24.33 4.17 6.26
N ASP A 192 24.08 5.10 7.19
CA ASP A 192 23.01 6.11 7.12
C ASP A 192 21.62 5.50 6.83
N ARG A 193 21.25 4.49 7.64
CA ARG A 193 20.01 3.70 7.48
C ARG A 193 19.01 3.89 8.62
N TRP A 194 19.22 4.90 9.47
CA TRP A 194 18.34 5.16 10.63
C TRP A 194 16.87 5.36 10.26
N ASN A 195 16.58 5.88 9.07
CA ASN A 195 15.20 6.09 8.61
C ASN A 195 14.72 5.01 7.62
N SER A 196 15.44 3.89 7.47
CA SER A 196 15.00 2.77 6.63
C SER A 196 13.94 1.94 7.36
N PRO A 197 12.98 1.31 6.64
CA PRO A 197 12.16 0.26 7.22
C PRO A 197 13.02 -0.92 7.70
N LEU A 198 12.80 -1.42 8.91
CA LEU A 198 13.66 -2.43 9.53
C LEU A 198 12.95 -3.76 9.72
N PHE A 199 13.66 -4.83 9.38
CA PHE A 199 13.17 -6.20 9.49
C PHE A 199 14.19 -7.10 10.18
N LEU A 200 13.69 -8.03 10.98
CA LEU A 200 14.48 -9.14 11.54
C LEU A 200 14.10 -10.45 10.86
N PHE A 201 15.09 -11.30 10.61
CA PHE A 201 14.90 -12.67 10.16
C PHE A 201 15.74 -13.61 11.04
N GLY A 202 15.06 -14.32 11.94
CA GLY A 202 15.67 -15.32 12.80
C GLY A 202 15.25 -16.73 12.40
N GLU A 203 16.20 -17.66 12.38
CA GLU A 203 15.93 -19.10 12.25
C GLU A 203 16.20 -19.81 13.59
N SER A 204 15.41 -20.80 13.99
CA SER A 204 15.66 -21.66 15.16
C SER A 204 15.76 -20.84 16.46
N TYR A 205 16.79 -21.03 17.30
CA TYR A 205 17.06 -20.12 18.44
C TYR A 205 17.07 -18.62 18.06
N GLY A 206 17.41 -18.28 16.81
CA GLY A 206 17.31 -16.93 16.27
C GLY A 206 15.88 -16.36 16.36
N THR A 207 14.83 -17.19 16.41
CA THR A 207 13.46 -16.73 16.65
C THR A 207 13.28 -16.22 18.08
N ALA A 208 13.80 -16.93 19.08
CA ALA A 208 13.79 -16.49 20.47
C ALA A 208 14.60 -15.20 20.66
N ARG A 209 15.80 -15.14 20.04
CA ARG A 209 16.60 -13.91 19.96
C ARG A 209 15.81 -12.76 19.35
N SER A 210 15.08 -12.99 18.27
CA SER A 210 14.31 -11.94 17.58
C SER A 210 13.25 -11.32 18.48
N CYS A 211 12.59 -12.11 19.33
CA CYS A 211 11.60 -11.63 20.28
C CYS A 211 12.22 -10.68 21.32
N VAL A 212 13.32 -11.08 21.96
CA VAL A 212 14.05 -10.27 22.95
C VAL A 212 14.65 -9.02 22.28
N LEU A 213 15.31 -9.20 21.13
CA LEU A 213 15.93 -8.11 20.39
C LEU A 213 14.90 -7.07 19.93
N ALA A 214 13.70 -7.49 19.52
CA ALA A 214 12.63 -6.58 19.13
C ALA A 214 12.21 -5.66 20.29
N TRP A 215 12.10 -6.22 21.50
CA TRP A 215 11.84 -5.43 22.70
C TRP A 215 12.99 -4.46 23.00
N LEU A 216 14.22 -4.95 23.01
CA LEU A 216 15.39 -4.13 23.30
C LEU A 216 15.62 -2.99 22.29
N LEU A 217 15.30 -3.22 21.01
CA LEU A 217 15.36 -2.18 19.99
C LEU A 217 14.26 -1.13 20.21
N HIS A 218 13.04 -1.56 20.53
CA HIS A 218 11.93 -0.65 20.84
C HIS A 218 12.26 0.28 22.01
N GLU A 219 12.84 -0.26 23.09
CA GLU A 219 13.28 0.53 24.26
C GLU A 219 14.37 1.56 23.90
N ASP A 220 15.19 1.28 22.88
CA ASP A 220 16.19 2.20 22.33
C ASP A 220 15.61 3.16 21.25
N GLY A 221 14.29 3.15 21.03
CA GLY A 221 13.58 4.01 20.06
C GLY A 221 13.71 3.54 18.60
N ILE A 222 14.04 2.27 18.38
CA ILE A 222 14.21 1.65 17.05
C ILE A 222 13.05 0.69 16.81
N ASP A 223 11.98 1.22 16.21
CA ASP A 223 10.81 0.43 15.86
C ASP A 223 11.03 -0.45 14.62
N LEU A 224 10.55 -1.68 14.69
CA LEU A 224 10.59 -2.63 13.58
C LEU A 224 9.30 -2.58 12.75
N ASN A 225 9.44 -2.80 11.44
CA ASN A 225 8.31 -2.96 10.51
C ASN A 225 7.84 -4.40 10.40
N GLY A 226 8.76 -5.37 10.55
CA GLY A 226 8.40 -6.78 10.53
C GLY A 226 9.45 -7.72 11.09
N ILE A 227 9.00 -8.88 11.52
CA ILE A 227 9.86 -9.98 12.03
C ILE A 227 9.47 -11.26 11.29
N THR A 228 10.46 -12.02 10.85
CA THR A 228 10.28 -13.40 10.39
C THR A 228 10.88 -14.36 11.41
N LEU A 229 10.06 -15.30 11.86
CA LEU A 229 10.42 -16.39 12.75
C LEU A 229 10.37 -17.70 11.94
N GLN A 230 11.51 -18.18 11.47
CA GLN A 230 11.60 -19.46 10.75
C GLN A 230 11.95 -20.59 11.72
N SER A 231 11.15 -21.66 11.72
CA SER A 231 11.38 -22.85 12.57
C SER A 231 11.57 -22.48 14.03
N SER A 232 10.50 -21.99 14.65
CA SER A 232 10.59 -21.27 15.92
C SER A 232 10.46 -22.17 17.14
N ILE A 233 11.24 -21.84 18.17
CA ILE A 233 10.97 -22.24 19.56
C ILE A 233 10.93 -20.98 20.42
N LEU A 234 9.77 -20.72 21.03
CA LEU A 234 9.53 -19.50 21.82
C LEU A 234 9.32 -19.80 23.31
N ASP A 235 8.89 -21.01 23.63
CA ASP A 235 8.72 -21.53 24.99
C ASP A 235 9.47 -22.87 25.14
N TYR A 236 10.65 -22.84 25.75
CA TYR A 236 11.47 -24.02 25.99
C TYR A 236 10.87 -24.96 27.03
N THR A 237 9.84 -24.54 27.79
CA THR A 237 9.09 -25.45 28.68
C THR A 237 8.24 -26.46 27.90
N LYS A 238 8.03 -26.20 26.60
CA LYS A 238 7.29 -27.06 25.69
C LYS A 238 8.21 -27.87 24.77
N TYR A 239 9.52 -27.80 24.97
CA TYR A 239 10.46 -28.63 24.23
C TYR A 239 10.11 -30.12 24.40
N GLY A 240 10.01 -30.83 23.28
CA GLY A 240 9.62 -32.25 23.28
C GLY A 240 8.16 -32.51 23.64
N ASN A 241 7.27 -31.51 23.63
CA ASN A 241 5.85 -31.74 23.90
C ASN A 241 5.23 -32.69 22.84
N PRO A 242 4.76 -33.89 23.21
CA PRO A 242 4.21 -34.86 22.26
C PRO A 242 2.99 -34.34 21.49
N ILE A 243 2.21 -33.42 22.07
CA ILE A 243 1.04 -32.82 21.39
C ILE A 243 1.49 -32.01 20.19
N GLY A 244 2.50 -31.16 20.36
CA GLY A 244 3.05 -30.34 19.28
C GLY A 244 3.85 -31.15 18.25
N LEU A 245 4.48 -32.25 18.71
CA LEU A 245 5.33 -33.12 17.88
C LEU A 245 4.52 -34.05 16.95
N LEU A 246 3.38 -34.57 17.41
CA LEU A 246 2.63 -35.61 16.70
C LEU A 246 2.32 -35.29 15.22
N PRO A 247 1.84 -34.08 14.84
CA PRO A 247 1.58 -33.79 13.44
C PRO A 247 2.83 -33.89 12.55
N THR A 248 3.99 -33.39 13.02
CA THR A 248 5.26 -33.54 12.30
C THR A 248 5.59 -35.02 12.06
N LEU A 249 5.47 -35.87 13.08
CA LEU A 249 5.77 -37.30 12.94
C LEU A 249 4.78 -38.00 11.98
N ALA A 250 3.52 -37.57 11.98
CA ALA A 250 2.55 -38.04 11.00
C ALA A 250 2.88 -37.56 9.58
N ALA A 251 3.44 -36.35 9.42
CA ALA A 251 3.93 -35.86 8.13
C ALA A 251 5.06 -36.77 7.61
N ASP A 252 6.03 -37.11 8.46
CA ASP A 252 7.13 -38.01 8.13
C ASP A 252 6.58 -39.38 7.70
N ALA A 253 5.67 -39.96 8.48
CA ALA A 253 5.01 -41.22 8.13
C ALA A 253 4.25 -41.13 6.80
N TYR A 254 3.58 -40.01 6.52
CA TYR A 254 2.86 -39.78 5.27
C TYR A 254 3.82 -39.73 4.07
N TYR A 255 4.94 -39.02 4.20
CA TYR A 255 5.96 -38.92 3.16
C TYR A 255 6.57 -40.28 2.82
N HIS A 256 6.85 -41.10 3.84
CA HIS A 256 7.41 -42.45 3.69
C HIS A 256 6.37 -43.55 3.44
N GLN A 257 5.09 -43.17 3.20
CA GLN A 257 3.99 -44.10 2.91
C GLN A 257 3.77 -45.15 4.02
N LYS A 258 3.96 -44.75 5.28
CA LYS A 258 3.77 -45.59 6.47
C LYS A 258 2.43 -45.40 7.16
N THR A 259 1.66 -44.37 6.82
CA THR A 259 0.30 -44.18 7.36
C THR A 259 -0.66 -45.26 6.84
N THR A 260 -1.57 -45.74 7.68
CA THR A 260 -2.63 -46.72 7.30
C THR A 260 -4.04 -46.11 7.25
N VAL A 261 -4.13 -44.77 7.22
CA VAL A 261 -5.40 -44.03 7.13
C VAL A 261 -6.17 -44.41 5.86
N SER A 262 -7.46 -44.73 6.02
CA SER A 262 -8.36 -45.10 4.92
C SER A 262 -9.69 -44.31 4.99
N PRO A 263 -10.08 -43.59 3.92
CA PRO A 263 -9.32 -43.39 2.67
C PRO A 263 -8.02 -42.60 2.89
N PRO A 264 -7.02 -42.72 2.00
CA PRO A 264 -5.80 -41.93 2.10
C PRO A 264 -6.10 -40.42 2.16
N PRO A 265 -5.33 -39.62 2.92
CA PRO A 265 -5.52 -38.19 2.96
C PRO A 265 -5.38 -37.55 1.56
N PRO A 266 -6.16 -36.50 1.25
CA PRO A 266 -6.15 -35.88 -0.08
C PRO A 266 -4.87 -35.08 -0.35
N ASP A 267 -4.30 -34.46 0.69
CA ASP A 267 -3.09 -33.65 0.63
C ASP A 267 -2.48 -33.51 2.03
N LEU A 268 -1.20 -33.13 2.09
CA LEU A 268 -0.45 -32.99 3.33
C LEU A 268 -1.05 -31.91 4.26
N PRO A 269 -1.37 -30.68 3.82
CA PRO A 269 -1.99 -29.68 4.69
C PRO A 269 -3.28 -30.15 5.38
N SER A 270 -4.23 -30.71 4.63
CA SER A 270 -5.49 -31.22 5.17
C SER A 270 -5.27 -32.37 6.15
N PHE A 271 -4.25 -33.21 5.89
CA PHE A 271 -3.86 -34.26 6.82
C PHE A 271 -3.30 -33.67 8.13
N MET A 272 -2.43 -32.69 8.05
CA MET A 272 -1.83 -32.03 9.21
C MET A 272 -2.87 -31.33 10.08
N ASP A 273 -3.88 -30.68 9.50
CA ASP A 273 -4.99 -30.09 10.27
C ASP A 273 -5.81 -31.17 11.02
N THR A 274 -6.02 -32.31 10.37
CA THR A 274 -6.72 -33.47 10.96
C THR A 274 -5.93 -34.04 12.14
N VAL A 275 -4.62 -34.23 11.97
CA VAL A 275 -3.74 -34.77 13.03
C VAL A 275 -3.57 -33.75 14.16
N ALA A 276 -3.47 -32.45 13.87
CA ALA A 276 -3.39 -31.40 14.87
C ALA A 276 -4.67 -31.32 15.74
N SER A 277 -5.84 -31.50 15.13
CA SER A 277 -7.12 -31.58 15.85
C SER A 277 -7.20 -32.83 16.72
N PHE A 278 -6.68 -33.95 16.22
CA PHE A 278 -6.57 -35.19 17.00
C PHE A 278 -5.60 -35.04 18.18
N ALA A 279 -4.44 -34.42 17.96
CA ALA A 279 -3.41 -34.16 18.96
C ALA A 279 -3.97 -33.36 20.15
N GLN A 280 -4.68 -32.27 19.86
CA GLN A 280 -5.24 -31.36 20.87
C GLN A 280 -6.53 -31.87 21.54
N GLY A 281 -7.09 -33.01 21.10
CA GLY A 281 -8.33 -33.56 21.62
C GLY A 281 -8.16 -34.99 22.12
N PRO A 282 -8.53 -36.01 21.32
CA PRO A 282 -8.44 -37.41 21.75
C PRO A 282 -7.04 -37.83 22.25
N TYR A 283 -5.96 -37.38 21.58
CA TYR A 283 -4.61 -37.82 21.93
C TYR A 283 -4.14 -37.29 23.28
N VAL A 284 -4.34 -36.00 23.58
CA VAL A 284 -3.94 -35.44 24.90
C VAL A 284 -4.67 -36.14 26.06
N ASN A 285 -5.93 -36.55 25.85
CA ASN A 285 -6.66 -37.33 26.85
C ASN A 285 -6.06 -38.73 27.03
N ALA A 286 -5.71 -39.40 25.93
CA ALA A 286 -5.06 -40.72 25.97
C ALA A 286 -3.66 -40.66 26.61
N LEU A 287 -2.89 -39.59 26.37
CA LEU A 287 -1.59 -39.38 26.98
C LEU A 287 -1.69 -39.15 28.50
N GLY A 288 -2.77 -38.55 28.99
CA GLY A 288 -3.00 -38.30 30.42
C GLY A 288 -3.34 -39.55 31.24
N ASP A 289 -3.93 -40.58 30.61
CA ASP A 289 -4.19 -41.90 31.22
C ASP A 289 -3.97 -43.04 30.19
N PRO A 290 -2.70 -43.34 29.85
CA PRO A 290 -2.38 -44.30 28.79
C PRO A 290 -2.91 -45.71 29.04
N ALA A 291 -3.03 -46.09 30.32
CA ALA A 291 -3.52 -47.42 30.73
C ALA A 291 -5.00 -47.64 30.41
N HIS A 292 -5.80 -46.57 30.33
CA HIS A 292 -7.23 -46.60 30.03
C HIS A 292 -7.61 -45.85 28.75
N ALA A 293 -6.63 -45.55 27.90
CA ALA A 293 -6.85 -44.87 26.63
C ALA A 293 -7.89 -45.60 25.75
N ASP A 294 -8.77 -44.82 25.11
CA ASP A 294 -9.77 -45.36 24.17
C ASP A 294 -9.08 -46.15 23.04
N PRO A 295 -9.44 -47.43 22.79
CA PRO A 295 -8.81 -48.23 21.75
C PRO A 295 -8.90 -47.62 20.35
N GLY A 296 -9.97 -46.88 20.04
CA GLY A 296 -10.11 -46.17 18.77
C GLY A 296 -9.11 -45.02 18.62
N THR A 297 -8.77 -44.35 19.72
CA THR A 297 -7.74 -43.31 19.78
C THR A 297 -6.35 -43.91 19.59
N VAL A 298 -6.05 -45.03 20.25
CA VAL A 298 -4.76 -45.74 20.07
C VAL A 298 -4.63 -46.27 18.64
N GLN A 299 -5.70 -46.79 18.05
CA GLN A 299 -5.72 -47.21 16.65
C GLN A 299 -5.43 -46.04 15.71
N LYS A 300 -6.09 -44.88 15.89
CA LYS A 300 -5.82 -43.67 15.09
C LYS A 300 -4.38 -43.18 15.22
N LEU A 301 -3.82 -43.22 16.43
CA LEU A 301 -2.41 -42.86 16.65
C LEU A 301 -1.48 -43.78 15.85
N SER A 302 -1.75 -45.10 15.86
CA SER A 302 -1.03 -46.06 15.03
C SER A 302 -1.23 -45.79 13.54
N ASP A 303 -2.46 -45.50 13.11
CA ASP A 303 -2.76 -45.21 11.70
C ASP A 303 -2.06 -43.96 11.17
N TYR A 304 -1.93 -42.92 11.99
CA TYR A 304 -1.26 -41.67 11.65
C TYR A 304 0.25 -41.76 11.67
N THR A 305 0.83 -42.53 12.60
CA THR A 305 2.29 -42.61 12.78
C THR A 305 2.93 -43.78 12.04
N GLY A 306 2.14 -44.79 11.65
CA GLY A 306 2.65 -46.06 11.11
C GLY A 306 3.36 -46.93 12.16
N ILE A 307 3.39 -46.52 13.42
CA ILE A 307 4.02 -47.27 14.51
C ILE A 307 3.02 -48.30 15.05
N PRO A 308 3.40 -49.59 15.22
CA PRO A 308 2.51 -50.60 15.76
C PRO A 308 1.99 -50.27 17.16
N ILE A 309 0.72 -50.60 17.43
CA ILE A 309 0.05 -50.35 18.73
C ILE A 309 0.90 -50.84 19.92
N ALA A 310 1.45 -52.06 19.84
CA ALA A 310 2.27 -52.60 20.93
C ALA A 310 3.53 -51.75 21.22
N THR A 311 4.11 -51.15 20.19
CA THR A 311 5.24 -50.23 20.33
C THR A 311 4.80 -48.91 20.95
N LEU A 312 3.69 -48.33 20.47
CA LEU A 312 3.12 -47.11 21.07
C LEU A 312 2.77 -47.30 22.55
N GLN A 313 2.20 -48.46 22.92
CA GLN A 313 1.92 -48.80 24.31
C GLN A 313 3.19 -48.93 25.16
N SER A 314 4.29 -49.44 24.58
CA SER A 314 5.58 -49.49 25.29
C SER A 314 6.21 -48.11 25.53
N TRP A 315 5.69 -47.08 24.87
CA TRP A 315 6.06 -45.67 25.06
C TRP A 315 5.06 -44.92 25.94
N ASP A 316 4.12 -45.62 26.59
CA ASP A 316 2.99 -45.00 27.28
C ASP A 316 2.22 -44.00 26.40
N LEU A 317 2.16 -44.29 25.09
CA LEU A 317 1.60 -43.45 24.02
C LEU A 317 2.31 -42.10 23.83
N ASP A 318 3.45 -41.87 24.48
CA ASP A 318 4.26 -40.68 24.31
C ASP A 318 5.14 -40.78 23.06
N VAL A 319 4.73 -40.06 22.00
CA VAL A 319 5.50 -40.05 20.74
C VAL A 319 6.80 -39.25 20.83
N SER A 320 7.04 -38.53 21.93
CA SER A 320 8.30 -37.85 22.23
C SER A 320 9.33 -38.76 22.92
N ALA A 321 8.97 -40.03 23.18
CA ALA A 321 9.85 -40.99 23.81
C ALA A 321 11.20 -41.08 23.10
N SER A 322 12.28 -40.92 23.88
CA SER A 322 13.66 -40.85 23.40
C SER A 322 14.59 -41.71 24.26
N ASN A 323 15.77 -42.02 23.71
CA ASN A 323 16.86 -42.66 24.44
C ASN A 323 18.20 -41.99 24.09
N SER A 324 19.32 -42.61 24.46
CA SER A 324 20.67 -42.10 24.16
C SER A 324 20.99 -41.96 22.66
N SER A 325 20.17 -42.54 21.78
CA SER A 325 20.28 -42.44 20.33
C SER A 325 19.29 -41.43 19.73
N GLY A 326 18.50 -40.74 20.56
CA GLY A 326 17.54 -39.74 20.11
C GLY A 326 16.07 -40.16 20.18
N LEU A 327 15.23 -39.47 19.41
CA LEU A 327 13.79 -39.69 19.32
C LEU A 327 13.50 -41.07 18.71
N LEU A 328 12.80 -41.95 19.45
CA LEU A 328 12.61 -43.35 19.05
C LEU A 328 11.83 -43.47 17.73
N PHE A 329 10.91 -42.56 17.46
CA PHE A 329 10.15 -42.53 16.21
C PHE A 329 11.06 -42.47 14.98
N LEU A 330 12.05 -41.56 14.97
CA LEU A 330 12.94 -41.33 13.83
C LEU A 330 13.80 -42.57 13.51
N ILE A 331 14.05 -43.40 14.52
CA ILE A 331 14.83 -44.64 14.39
C ILE A 331 13.93 -45.81 13.97
N LEU A 332 12.70 -45.89 14.51
CA LEU A 332 11.86 -47.09 14.34
C LEU A 332 11.02 -47.09 13.07
N LEU A 333 10.58 -45.92 12.57
CA LEU A 333 9.63 -45.84 11.45
C LEU A 333 10.10 -46.62 10.21
N MET A 334 11.39 -46.51 9.89
CA MET A 334 12.03 -47.09 8.70
C MET A 334 13.08 -48.16 9.05
N LYS A 335 12.98 -48.74 10.25
CA LYS A 335 13.95 -49.71 10.75
C LYS A 335 14.02 -50.98 9.89
N ALA A 336 12.90 -51.38 9.29
CA ALA A 336 12.85 -52.55 8.41
C ALA A 336 13.67 -52.34 7.12
N GLU A 337 13.76 -51.09 6.67
CA GLU A 337 14.57 -50.64 5.53
C GLU A 337 16.03 -50.38 5.90
N GLY A 338 16.38 -50.46 7.20
CA GLY A 338 17.74 -50.26 7.69
C GLY A 338 18.21 -48.80 7.65
N VAL A 339 17.27 -47.84 7.71
CA VAL A 339 17.54 -46.41 7.70
C VAL A 339 16.81 -45.68 8.84
N ALA A 340 17.38 -44.56 9.28
CA ALA A 340 16.79 -43.63 10.23
C ALA A 340 16.52 -42.28 9.58
N LEU A 341 15.56 -41.53 10.13
CA LEU A 341 15.11 -40.22 9.66
C LEU A 341 15.91 -39.08 10.28
N GLY A 342 16.02 -37.96 9.56
CA GLY A 342 16.56 -36.72 10.07
C GLY A 342 15.59 -35.99 11.01
N ALA A 343 16.10 -35.43 12.10
CA ALA A 343 15.30 -34.62 13.02
C ALA A 343 14.96 -33.24 12.44
N TYR A 344 15.88 -32.64 11.67
CA TYR A 344 15.68 -31.36 11.01
C TYR A 344 14.81 -31.47 9.75
N ASP A 345 14.78 -32.62 9.07
CA ASP A 345 13.88 -32.88 7.95
C ASP A 345 13.63 -34.39 7.85
N GLY A 346 12.47 -34.85 8.31
CA GLY A 346 12.13 -36.27 8.35
C GLY A 346 12.00 -36.94 6.98
N ARG A 347 12.06 -36.17 5.87
CA ARG A 347 12.17 -36.73 4.51
C ARG A 347 13.57 -37.29 4.23
N VAL A 348 14.59 -36.80 4.93
CA VAL A 348 15.98 -37.22 4.76
C VAL A 348 16.23 -38.49 5.56
N THR A 349 16.90 -39.46 4.94
CA THR A 349 17.24 -40.75 5.57
C THR A 349 18.73 -41.04 5.50
N ALA A 350 19.27 -41.70 6.52
CA ALA A 350 20.62 -42.25 6.50
C ALA A 350 20.64 -43.72 6.93
N VAL A 351 21.67 -44.46 6.52
CA VAL A 351 21.86 -45.86 6.92
C VAL A 351 21.97 -45.96 8.44
N ASP A 352 21.18 -46.85 9.04
CA ASP A 352 21.10 -47.05 10.50
C ASP A 352 21.51 -48.48 10.91
N THR A 353 22.23 -49.19 10.04
CA THR A 353 22.69 -50.56 10.28
C THR A 353 24.18 -50.62 10.60
N GLY A 354 24.59 -51.66 11.33
CA GLY A 354 25.98 -51.87 11.71
C GLY A 354 26.52 -50.74 12.59
N ILE A 355 27.70 -50.21 12.26
CA ILE A 355 28.31 -49.10 13.01
C ILE A 355 27.48 -47.81 12.91
N ALA A 356 26.76 -47.61 11.79
CA ALA A 356 26.03 -46.37 11.56
C ALA A 356 24.88 -46.19 12.56
N GLY A 357 24.15 -47.26 12.92
CA GLY A 357 23.12 -47.19 13.97
C GLY A 357 23.64 -47.14 15.40
N SER A 358 24.98 -47.12 15.59
CA SER A 358 25.62 -46.80 16.87
C SER A 358 26.13 -45.37 16.93
N ILE A 359 26.07 -44.63 15.80
CA ILE A 359 26.34 -43.21 15.75
C ILE A 359 25.05 -42.52 16.15
N ASP A 360 25.07 -41.74 17.23
CA ASP A 360 23.90 -40.98 17.66
C ASP A 360 23.52 -39.96 16.55
N PRO A 361 22.37 -40.11 15.87
CA PRO A 361 21.95 -39.18 14.82
C PRO A 361 21.71 -37.78 15.39
N ASN A 362 21.45 -37.61 16.68
CA ASN A 362 21.19 -36.29 17.27
C ASN A 362 22.44 -35.60 17.86
N SER A 363 23.62 -36.21 17.74
CA SER A 363 24.88 -35.75 18.37
C SER A 363 25.57 -34.53 17.71
N GLY A 364 24.82 -33.57 17.16
CA GLY A 364 25.39 -32.29 16.72
C GLY A 364 26.30 -32.37 15.49
N GLY A 365 26.00 -33.28 14.56
CA GLY A 365 26.67 -33.36 13.27
C GLY A 365 26.35 -34.62 12.45
N ASN A 366 25.87 -35.68 13.11
CA ASN A 366 25.52 -36.96 12.49
C ASN A 366 24.04 -37.09 12.11
N ASP A 367 23.24 -36.04 12.30
CA ASP A 367 21.84 -36.02 11.89
C ASP A 367 21.79 -36.22 10.36
N PRO A 368 20.91 -37.10 9.84
CA PRO A 368 20.79 -37.33 8.41
C PRO A 368 20.67 -36.04 7.58
N THR A 369 19.90 -35.06 8.06
CA THR A 369 19.68 -33.77 7.39
C THR A 369 20.95 -32.92 7.37
N MET A 370 21.59 -32.74 8.53
CA MET A 370 22.82 -31.93 8.63
C MET A 370 23.94 -32.59 7.83
N THR A 371 24.11 -33.90 7.97
CA THR A 371 25.11 -34.69 7.22
C THR A 371 24.93 -34.55 5.71
N ALA A 372 23.69 -34.45 5.22
CA ALA A 372 23.37 -34.29 3.81
C ALA A 372 23.86 -32.96 3.18
N VAL A 373 24.14 -31.94 4.00
CA VAL A 373 24.50 -30.59 3.49
C VAL A 373 25.78 -29.99 4.08
N ASN A 374 26.29 -30.46 5.23
CA ASN A 374 27.49 -29.90 5.87
C ASN A 374 28.67 -29.73 4.90
N GLY A 375 28.96 -30.76 4.10
CA GLY A 375 30.10 -30.75 3.18
C GLY A 375 30.06 -29.64 2.12
N VAL A 376 28.86 -29.32 1.59
CA VAL A 376 28.71 -28.24 0.60
C VAL A 376 28.81 -26.87 1.25
N TYR A 377 28.21 -26.67 2.42
CA TYR A 377 28.28 -25.40 3.16
C TYR A 377 29.71 -25.02 3.50
N THR A 378 30.47 -25.92 4.14
CA THR A 378 31.85 -25.62 4.56
C THR A 378 32.74 -25.25 3.37
N ARG A 379 32.64 -25.97 2.24
CA ARG A 379 33.47 -25.68 1.06
C ARG A 379 33.05 -24.42 0.33
N MET A 380 31.74 -24.25 0.09
CA MET A 380 31.24 -23.11 -0.67
C MET A 380 31.32 -21.80 0.10
N TRP A 381 31.26 -21.82 1.43
CA TRP A 381 31.56 -20.64 2.24
C TRP A 381 32.97 -20.11 2.00
N ASN A 382 33.97 -20.99 2.15
CA ASN A 382 35.37 -20.60 1.95
C ASN A 382 35.63 -20.14 0.52
N PHE A 383 35.03 -20.81 -0.48
CA PHE A 383 35.11 -20.37 -1.87
C PHE A 383 34.45 -19.00 -2.07
N TYR A 384 33.20 -18.83 -1.62
CA TYR A 384 32.45 -17.59 -1.84
C TYR A 384 33.15 -16.40 -1.20
N LEU A 385 33.58 -16.54 0.05
CA LEU A 385 34.19 -15.47 0.81
C LEU A 385 35.55 -15.05 0.21
N ASN A 386 36.42 -16.02 -0.07
CA ASN A 386 37.77 -15.75 -0.58
C ASN A 386 37.75 -15.29 -2.05
N ASP A 387 36.98 -15.97 -2.89
CA ASP A 387 37.11 -15.83 -4.34
C ASP A 387 36.09 -14.86 -4.94
N GLU A 388 34.85 -14.80 -4.47
CA GLU A 388 33.83 -13.86 -4.98
C GLU A 388 33.76 -12.57 -4.13
N LEU A 389 33.78 -12.68 -2.80
CA LEU A 389 33.67 -11.52 -1.89
C LEU A 389 35.02 -10.91 -1.50
N LYS A 390 36.13 -11.56 -1.87
CA LYS A 390 37.52 -11.08 -1.68
C LYS A 390 37.89 -10.76 -0.22
N PHE A 391 37.26 -11.44 0.74
CA PHE A 391 37.63 -11.39 2.14
C PHE A 391 38.38 -12.66 2.50
N THR A 392 39.57 -12.52 3.07
CA THR A 392 40.40 -13.64 3.53
C THR A 392 40.79 -13.43 4.98
N SER A 393 40.96 -14.50 5.76
CA SER A 393 41.32 -14.43 7.18
C SER A 393 42.41 -15.43 7.52
N THR A 394 43.24 -15.11 8.51
CA THR A 394 44.18 -16.08 9.08
C THR A 394 43.50 -17.13 9.97
N SER A 395 42.24 -16.91 10.37
CA SER A 395 41.49 -17.81 11.25
C SER A 395 40.63 -18.81 10.48
N ALA A 396 40.41 -19.98 11.08
CA ALA A 396 39.37 -20.89 10.64
C ALA A 396 37.99 -20.30 10.94
N PHE A 397 37.05 -20.45 10.02
CA PHE A 397 35.66 -20.03 10.25
C PHE A 397 34.97 -20.99 11.23
N THR A 398 34.26 -20.43 12.21
CA THR A 398 33.44 -21.23 13.14
C THR A 398 31.97 -21.16 12.72
N ASP A 399 31.49 -22.17 12.00
CA ASP A 399 30.10 -22.24 11.54
C ASP A 399 29.11 -22.55 12.67
N LEU A 400 29.46 -23.50 13.54
CA LEU A 400 28.75 -23.85 14.77
C LEU A 400 29.73 -23.99 15.94
N ASN A 401 29.49 -23.25 17.01
CA ASN A 401 30.29 -23.27 18.23
C ASN A 401 29.60 -24.06 19.34
N THR A 402 29.96 -25.34 19.48
CA THR A 402 29.41 -26.21 20.54
C THR A 402 29.82 -25.80 21.95
N GLN A 403 30.95 -25.09 22.12
CA GLN A 403 31.37 -24.57 23.42
C GLN A 403 30.46 -23.41 23.86
N CYS A 404 30.01 -22.59 22.91
CA CYS A 404 29.04 -21.54 23.17
C CYS A 404 27.73 -22.15 23.69
N PHE A 405 27.20 -23.18 23.03
CA PHE A 405 26.01 -23.91 23.49
C PHE A 405 26.17 -24.47 24.90
N ALA A 406 27.31 -25.12 25.20
CA ALA A 406 27.57 -25.73 26.50
C ALA A 406 27.71 -24.73 27.66
N ASN A 407 27.99 -23.46 27.37
CA ASN A 407 28.19 -22.39 28.35
C ASN A 407 27.11 -21.31 28.27
N TRP A 408 26.01 -21.57 27.57
CA TRP A 408 24.98 -20.57 27.32
C TRP A 408 24.13 -20.30 28.56
N ASP A 409 23.97 -19.03 28.92
CA ASP A 409 23.01 -18.61 29.94
C ASP A 409 21.60 -18.49 29.34
N PHE A 410 20.72 -19.43 29.69
CA PHE A 410 19.30 -19.42 29.31
C PHE A 410 18.42 -18.57 30.24
N GLY A 411 19.00 -17.96 31.28
CA GLY A 411 18.31 -17.00 32.13
C GLY A 411 17.80 -15.81 31.31
N HIS A 412 16.54 -15.45 31.54
CA HIS A 412 15.93 -14.27 30.94
C HIS A 412 14.74 -13.82 31.80
N ILE A 413 14.61 -12.51 31.96
CA ILE A 413 13.46 -11.87 32.61
C ILE A 413 12.68 -11.14 31.53
N ASP A 414 11.42 -11.50 31.36
CA ASP A 414 10.57 -10.90 30.34
C ASP A 414 10.26 -9.42 30.66
N PRO A 415 9.67 -8.66 29.72
CA PRO A 415 9.31 -7.25 29.94
C PRO A 415 8.34 -6.99 31.09
N THR A 416 7.70 -8.03 31.65
CA THR A 416 6.83 -7.91 32.83
C THR A 416 7.61 -8.02 34.15
N GLY A 417 8.92 -8.24 34.09
CA GLY A 417 9.77 -8.47 35.25
C GLY A 417 9.69 -9.90 35.78
N ALA A 418 9.13 -10.85 35.01
CA ALA A 418 8.87 -12.21 35.45
C ALA A 418 9.81 -13.23 34.77
N GLN A 419 10.26 -14.21 35.53
CA GLN A 419 10.97 -15.39 34.99
C GLN A 419 9.96 -16.47 34.58
N ARG A 420 9.33 -16.31 33.42
CA ARG A 420 8.22 -17.18 32.99
C ARG A 420 8.60 -18.58 32.54
N GLY A 421 9.81 -18.77 32.03
CA GLY A 421 10.23 -20.09 31.55
C GLY A 421 10.42 -21.13 32.67
N GLY A 422 10.42 -20.75 33.95
CA GLY A 422 10.58 -21.72 35.03
C GLY A 422 11.96 -22.39 34.99
N LYS A 423 12.03 -23.68 35.37
CA LYS A 423 13.29 -24.44 35.49
C LYS A 423 13.17 -25.87 34.98
N ASP A 424 14.26 -26.41 34.45
CA ASP A 424 14.39 -27.82 34.10
C ASP A 424 14.51 -28.71 35.36
N SER A 425 14.60 -30.04 35.18
CA SER A 425 14.75 -31.00 36.28
C SER A 425 16.04 -30.84 37.10
N ASN A 426 17.04 -30.15 36.54
CA ASN A 426 18.32 -29.86 37.18
C ASN A 426 18.34 -28.47 37.86
N GLY A 427 17.23 -27.72 37.77
CA GLY A 427 17.08 -26.39 38.34
C GLY A 427 17.64 -25.26 37.47
N ASN A 428 18.03 -25.53 36.23
CA ASN A 428 18.48 -24.53 35.26
C ASN A 428 17.29 -23.75 34.71
N PRO A 429 17.42 -22.45 34.45
CA PRO A 429 16.35 -21.67 33.85
C PRO A 429 16.01 -22.19 32.45
N LEU A 430 14.72 -22.28 32.13
CA LEU A 430 14.26 -22.49 30.76
C LEU A 430 13.85 -21.14 30.17
N LEU A 431 13.97 -21.02 28.85
CA LEU A 431 13.73 -19.78 28.13
C LEU A 431 12.27 -19.64 27.69
N TYR A 432 11.69 -18.47 27.92
CA TYR A 432 10.39 -18.05 27.39
C TYR A 432 10.50 -16.65 26.81
N THR A 433 10.19 -16.48 25.53
CA THR A 433 10.34 -15.20 24.80
C THR A 433 9.09 -14.76 24.03
N ALA A 434 8.03 -15.57 24.05
CA ALA A 434 6.75 -15.16 23.45
C ALA A 434 6.15 -13.93 24.17
N GLY A 435 6.51 -13.72 25.45
CA GLY A 435 6.15 -12.53 26.22
C GLY A 435 6.77 -11.25 25.66
N ASP A 436 8.03 -11.28 25.26
CA ASP A 436 8.75 -10.16 24.63
C ASP A 436 8.13 -9.75 23.30
N LEU A 437 7.78 -10.75 22.48
CA LEU A 437 7.09 -10.50 21.21
C LEU A 437 5.71 -9.88 21.47
N ALA A 438 4.95 -10.43 22.41
CA ALA A 438 3.64 -9.91 22.79
C ALA A 438 3.73 -8.46 23.29
N ALA A 439 4.72 -8.16 24.14
CA ALA A 439 4.96 -6.82 24.66
C ALA A 439 5.33 -5.83 23.54
N THR A 440 6.25 -6.23 22.65
CA THR A 440 6.65 -5.40 21.51
C THR A 440 5.49 -5.13 20.56
N MET A 441 4.68 -6.16 20.24
CA MET A 441 3.49 -6.00 19.39
C MET A 441 2.41 -5.14 20.05
N ALA A 442 2.28 -5.18 21.37
CA ALA A 442 1.32 -4.34 22.09
C ALA A 442 1.71 -2.85 22.01
N LEU A 443 3.01 -2.53 22.07
CA LEU A 443 3.51 -1.15 21.96
C LEU A 443 3.65 -0.67 20.51
N ASN A 444 3.98 -1.58 19.59
CA ASN A 444 4.01 -1.35 18.16
C ASN A 444 2.88 -2.14 17.47
N PRO A 445 1.65 -1.60 17.43
CA PRO A 445 0.48 -2.28 16.85
C PRO A 445 0.58 -2.48 15.32
N ASN A 446 1.67 -2.04 14.69
CA ASN A 446 1.90 -2.14 13.24
C ASN A 446 2.92 -3.22 12.88
N LEU A 447 3.66 -3.71 13.88
CA LEU A 447 4.64 -4.77 13.71
C LEU A 447 3.96 -5.99 13.11
N LYS A 448 4.45 -6.42 11.95
CA LYS A 448 3.98 -7.64 11.27
C LYS A 448 4.92 -8.80 11.57
N VAL A 449 4.36 -9.98 11.85
CA VAL A 449 5.13 -11.17 12.19
C VAL A 449 4.78 -12.29 11.21
N LEU A 450 5.79 -12.83 10.53
CA LEU A 450 5.66 -14.03 9.72
C LEU A 450 6.27 -15.20 10.51
N SER A 451 5.47 -16.22 10.82
CA SER A 451 5.95 -17.49 11.36
C SER A 451 6.02 -18.50 10.23
N ALA A 452 7.22 -18.93 9.85
CA ALA A 452 7.47 -19.86 8.76
C ALA A 452 7.88 -21.22 9.31
N ASN A 453 7.09 -22.26 9.05
CA ASN A 453 7.23 -23.56 9.70
C ASN A 453 7.32 -24.70 8.68
N GLY A 454 8.26 -25.62 8.88
CA GLY A 454 8.36 -26.85 8.09
C GLY A 454 7.46 -27.95 8.65
N TYR A 455 6.74 -28.68 7.78
CA TYR A 455 5.94 -29.84 8.21
C TYR A 455 6.79 -31.02 8.70
N PHE A 456 8.03 -31.16 8.22
CA PHE A 456 8.91 -32.29 8.52
C PHE A 456 10.00 -31.94 9.55
N ASP A 457 9.80 -30.88 10.32
CA ASP A 457 10.73 -30.37 11.32
C ASP A 457 10.34 -30.87 12.72
N SER A 458 11.11 -31.82 13.27
CA SER A 458 10.88 -32.37 14.61
C SER A 458 11.68 -31.63 15.70
N VAL A 459 12.64 -30.79 15.29
CA VAL A 459 13.42 -29.93 16.21
C VAL A 459 12.55 -28.77 16.69
N THR A 460 11.80 -28.17 15.77
CA THR A 460 10.80 -27.13 16.07
C THR A 460 9.46 -27.46 15.41
N PRO A 461 8.64 -28.35 16.03
CA PRO A 461 7.39 -28.79 15.45
C PRO A 461 6.41 -27.65 15.20
N PHE A 462 5.87 -27.55 13.97
CA PHE A 462 5.04 -26.42 13.54
C PHE A 462 3.81 -26.19 14.42
N LEU A 463 3.20 -27.27 14.93
CA LEU A 463 2.05 -27.15 15.82
C LEU A 463 2.46 -26.57 17.17
N GLN A 464 3.63 -26.96 17.71
CA GLN A 464 4.10 -26.39 18.97
C GLN A 464 4.33 -24.88 18.83
N THR A 465 4.98 -24.44 17.75
CA THR A 465 5.15 -23.02 17.44
C THR A 465 3.81 -22.28 17.36
N THR A 466 2.83 -22.90 16.71
CA THR A 466 1.47 -22.33 16.58
C THR A 466 0.78 -22.19 17.94
N LEU A 467 0.94 -23.18 18.81
CA LEU A 467 0.41 -23.15 20.18
C LEU A 467 1.11 -22.09 21.03
N ASP A 468 2.43 -21.94 20.92
CA ASP A 468 3.19 -20.93 21.67
C ASP A 468 2.73 -19.52 21.30
N LEU A 469 2.59 -19.24 19.99
CA LEU A 469 2.06 -17.97 19.49
C LEU A 469 0.59 -17.76 19.87
N ALA A 470 -0.22 -18.83 19.85
CA ALA A 470 -1.61 -18.77 20.27
C ALA A 470 -1.75 -18.46 21.78
N ASN A 471 -0.82 -18.91 22.61
CA ASN A 471 -0.85 -18.76 24.07
C ASN A 471 -0.04 -17.57 24.60
N MET A 472 0.65 -16.83 23.74
CA MET A 472 1.39 -15.64 24.17
C MET A 472 0.46 -14.56 24.75
N PRO A 473 0.93 -13.75 25.73
CA PRO A 473 0.11 -12.80 26.49
C PRO A 473 -0.21 -11.53 25.69
N LEU A 474 -0.89 -11.68 24.55
CA LEU A 474 -1.37 -10.60 23.69
C LEU A 474 -2.89 -10.69 23.56
N ASP A 475 -3.64 -9.98 24.40
CA ASP A 475 -5.10 -10.11 24.47
C ASP A 475 -5.83 -9.43 23.30
N ASN A 476 -5.21 -8.42 22.67
CA ASN A 476 -5.86 -7.65 21.61
C ASN A 476 -5.99 -8.47 20.31
N ALA A 477 -7.22 -8.90 20.00
CA ALA A 477 -7.53 -9.71 18.82
C ALA A 477 -7.17 -9.02 17.49
N THR A 478 -7.24 -7.70 17.39
CA THR A 478 -6.87 -6.96 16.18
C THR A 478 -5.36 -6.97 15.96
N ILE A 479 -4.55 -6.75 17.00
CA ILE A 479 -3.08 -6.80 16.90
C ILE A 479 -2.63 -8.24 16.60
N ARG A 480 -3.30 -9.25 17.17
CA ARG A 480 -3.02 -10.66 16.86
C ARG A 480 -3.13 -10.99 15.37
N GLN A 481 -3.97 -10.29 14.60
CA GLN A 481 -4.07 -10.48 13.15
C GLN A 481 -2.79 -10.07 12.40
N ASN A 482 -1.82 -9.40 13.06
CA ASN A 482 -0.52 -9.12 12.48
C ASN A 482 0.41 -10.34 12.43
N ILE A 483 0.04 -11.46 13.06
CA ILE A 483 0.81 -12.71 13.03
C ILE A 483 0.26 -13.57 11.91
N THR A 484 1.14 -13.93 10.97
CA THR A 484 0.80 -14.79 9.84
C THR A 484 1.60 -16.09 9.95
N PRO A 485 0.98 -17.19 10.42
CA PRO A 485 1.61 -18.50 10.36
C PRO A 485 1.53 -19.06 8.93
N LYS A 486 2.64 -19.65 8.48
CA LYS A 486 2.78 -20.32 7.18
C LYS A 486 3.46 -21.66 7.37
N TYR A 487 3.06 -22.62 6.55
CA TYR A 487 3.49 -24.01 6.64
C TYR A 487 3.97 -24.48 5.28
N TYR A 488 5.11 -25.13 5.26
CA TYR A 488 5.80 -25.50 4.02
C TYR A 488 6.09 -27.00 4.00
N PRO A 489 6.00 -27.66 2.83
CA PRO A 489 6.36 -29.07 2.66
C PRO A 489 7.88 -29.26 2.66
N SER A 490 8.54 -28.82 3.74
CA SER A 490 9.98 -28.88 3.98
C SER A 490 10.26 -29.12 5.47
N GLY A 491 11.52 -29.42 5.82
CA GLY A 491 12.00 -29.40 7.19
C GLY A 491 12.42 -28.01 7.68
N HIS A 492 13.30 -28.00 8.67
CA HIS A 492 13.79 -26.86 9.46
C HIS A 492 14.40 -25.73 8.63
N MET A 493 15.27 -26.10 7.69
CA MET A 493 15.86 -25.18 6.72
C MET A 493 14.97 -25.13 5.48
N ILE A 494 13.81 -24.47 5.60
CA ILE A 494 12.74 -24.43 4.58
C ILE A 494 13.28 -24.08 3.18
N TYR A 495 14.29 -23.21 3.13
CA TYR A 495 14.90 -22.74 1.89
C TYR A 495 15.74 -23.78 1.11
N LEU A 496 16.05 -24.93 1.70
CA LEU A 496 16.75 -26.01 1.01
C LEU A 496 15.85 -26.78 0.05
N ASP A 497 14.53 -26.73 0.25
CA ASP A 497 13.54 -27.21 -0.72
C ASP A 497 13.20 -26.08 -1.71
N GLY A 498 13.39 -26.33 -3.01
CA GLY A 498 13.28 -25.27 -4.03
C GLY A 498 11.89 -24.64 -4.10
N ASN A 499 10.82 -25.44 -4.07
CA ASN A 499 9.45 -24.94 -4.14
C ASN A 499 9.08 -24.19 -2.87
N SER A 500 9.47 -24.72 -1.71
CA SER A 500 9.24 -24.09 -0.41
C SER A 500 10.01 -22.78 -0.27
N ARG A 501 11.24 -22.69 -0.78
CA ARG A 501 12.01 -21.44 -0.84
C ARG A 501 11.31 -20.37 -1.68
N THR A 502 10.84 -20.71 -2.88
CA THR A 502 10.12 -19.77 -3.75
C THR A 502 8.81 -19.32 -3.10
N ALA A 503 8.08 -20.24 -2.44
CA ALA A 503 6.88 -19.89 -1.68
C ALA A 503 7.19 -18.95 -0.50
N LEU A 504 8.23 -19.26 0.28
CA LEU A 504 8.67 -18.44 1.42
C LEU A 504 9.15 -17.05 0.96
N LYS A 505 9.85 -16.97 -0.17
CA LYS A 505 10.22 -15.70 -0.82
C LYS A 505 8.98 -14.87 -1.19
N ALA A 506 7.93 -15.50 -1.73
CA ALA A 506 6.68 -14.81 -2.05
C ALA A 506 5.98 -14.28 -0.78
N ASP A 507 5.93 -15.07 0.29
CA ASP A 507 5.35 -14.66 1.57
C ASP A 507 6.17 -13.56 2.26
N LEU A 508 7.50 -13.61 2.15
CA LEU A 508 8.37 -12.50 2.56
C LEU A 508 8.11 -11.25 1.73
N ALA A 509 8.02 -11.35 0.40
CA ALA A 509 7.67 -10.18 -0.42
C ALA A 509 6.33 -9.56 0.00
N ALA A 510 5.31 -10.38 0.30
CA ALA A 510 4.02 -9.93 0.80
C ALA A 510 4.12 -9.27 2.19
N LEU A 511 4.92 -9.82 3.11
CA LEU A 511 5.21 -9.20 4.42
C LEU A 511 5.79 -7.80 4.22
N TYR A 512 6.76 -7.64 3.33
CA TYR A 512 7.46 -6.37 3.12
C TYR A 512 6.54 -5.38 2.42
N ASP A 513 5.80 -5.83 1.41
CA ASP A 513 4.82 -5.00 0.73
C ASP A 513 3.75 -4.54 1.71
N VAL A 514 3.21 -5.40 2.59
CA VAL A 514 2.23 -4.99 3.62
C VAL A 514 2.86 -4.12 4.70
N SER A 515 4.08 -4.39 5.16
CA SER A 515 4.72 -3.62 6.25
C SER A 515 5.18 -2.24 5.78
N VAL A 516 5.78 -2.13 4.61
CA VAL A 516 6.21 -0.85 4.02
C VAL A 516 5.00 -0.12 3.43
N ALA A 517 4.09 -0.84 2.76
CA ALA A 517 2.83 -0.23 2.38
C ALA A 517 1.98 0.08 3.60
N SER A 518 2.07 -0.53 4.78
CA SER A 518 1.17 -0.18 5.90
C SER A 518 1.30 1.29 6.34
N HIS A 519 2.45 1.94 6.10
CA HIS A 519 2.56 3.39 6.19
C HIS A 519 1.87 4.10 5.01
N ALA A 520 2.14 3.70 3.76
CA ALA A 520 1.49 4.26 2.58
C ALA A 520 -0.03 3.92 2.47
N LEU A 521 -0.47 2.84 3.11
CA LEU A 521 -1.78 2.22 3.12
C LEU A 521 -2.55 2.70 4.33
N ARG A 522 -1.91 3.05 5.47
CA ARG A 522 -2.55 3.88 6.51
C ARG A 522 -2.61 5.33 6.11
N ALA A 523 -1.64 5.86 5.37
CA ALA A 523 -1.81 7.12 4.65
C ALA A 523 -2.97 7.04 3.64
N ARG A 524 -3.09 5.94 2.87
CA ARG A 524 -4.25 5.72 1.96
C ARG A 524 -5.56 5.34 2.67
N VAL A 525 -5.52 4.75 3.87
CA VAL A 525 -6.70 4.34 4.65
C VAL A 525 -7.23 5.54 5.44
N LEU A 526 -6.35 6.39 5.98
CA LEU A 526 -6.71 7.69 6.56
C LEU A 526 -7.16 8.66 5.44
N ALA A 527 -6.51 8.65 4.28
CA ALA A 527 -7.04 9.34 3.09
C ALA A 527 -8.29 8.69 2.48
N ARG A 528 -8.62 7.43 2.83
CA ARG A 528 -9.90 6.76 2.50
C ARG A 528 -10.99 7.02 3.54
N GLN A 529 -10.65 7.46 4.75
CA GLN A 529 -11.64 7.95 5.73
C GLN A 529 -12.16 9.33 5.36
N ALA A 530 -11.45 10.05 4.48
CA ALA A 530 -11.97 11.16 3.70
C ALA A 530 -12.77 10.64 2.49
N ARG A 531 -14.06 10.32 2.68
CA ARG A 531 -14.94 9.87 1.59
C ARG A 531 -15.47 11.09 0.84
N LEU A 532 -15.29 11.14 -0.47
CA LEU A 532 -16.03 12.08 -1.33
C LEU A 532 -17.51 11.73 -1.25
N VAL A 533 -18.34 12.73 -0.96
CA VAL A 533 -19.78 12.56 -0.79
C VAL A 533 -20.54 13.29 -1.92
N PRO A 534 -21.69 12.76 -2.35
CA PRO A 534 -22.57 13.49 -3.26
C PRO A 534 -23.28 14.61 -2.48
N TYR A 535 -23.54 15.75 -3.14
CA TYR A 535 -24.14 16.94 -2.54
C TYR A 535 -25.63 17.11 -2.90
N PHE A 536 -26.40 16.03 -2.94
CA PHE A 536 -27.87 16.13 -3.08
C PHE A 536 -28.57 16.04 -1.73
N LYS A 537 -29.76 16.66 -1.63
CA LYS A 537 -30.68 16.53 -0.49
C LYS A 537 -32.05 16.06 -0.95
N ARG A 538 -32.73 15.25 -0.14
CA ARG A 538 -34.07 14.68 -0.42
C ARG A 538 -35.14 15.34 0.44
N ALA A 539 -36.27 15.67 -0.17
CA ALA A 539 -37.37 16.38 0.48
C ALA A 539 -38.09 15.60 1.61
N ASP A 540 -38.05 14.26 1.61
CA ASP A 540 -39.10 13.44 2.25
C ASP A 540 -38.87 13.01 3.72
N VAL A 541 -37.83 13.50 4.40
CA VAL A 541 -37.48 13.01 5.76
C VAL A 541 -37.92 13.95 6.91
N LYS A 542 -38.35 15.19 6.66
CA LYS A 542 -38.60 16.17 7.75
C LYS A 542 -39.90 16.97 7.57
N PRO A 543 -40.59 17.38 8.67
CA PRO A 543 -41.81 18.18 8.57
C PRO A 543 -41.52 19.56 7.98
N VAL A 544 -42.20 19.91 6.90
CA VAL A 544 -42.15 21.26 6.32
C VAL A 544 -42.67 22.27 7.34
N PRO A 545 -41.90 23.32 7.72
CA PRO A 545 -42.42 24.39 8.54
C PRO A 545 -43.61 25.05 7.83
N ARG A 546 -44.79 24.89 8.42
CA ARG A 546 -46.07 25.57 8.15
C ARG A 546 -46.09 26.43 6.86
N ALA A 547 -46.39 25.79 5.73
CA ALA A 547 -46.73 26.39 4.43
C ALA A 547 -46.14 27.79 4.18
N ALA A 548 -44.83 27.85 3.87
CA ALA A 548 -44.24 29.04 3.29
C ALA A 548 -45.01 29.39 2.01
N ALA A 549 -45.57 30.61 1.94
CA ALA A 549 -46.29 31.07 0.76
C ALA A 549 -45.36 31.06 -0.46
N GLY A 550 -45.66 30.21 -1.46
CA GLY A 550 -44.87 30.10 -2.69
C GLY A 550 -44.04 28.81 -2.87
N ALA A 551 -44.12 27.84 -1.93
CA ALA A 551 -43.48 26.54 -2.10
C ALA A 551 -44.02 25.78 -3.33
N ARG A 552 -43.13 25.41 -4.27
CA ARG A 552 -43.46 24.67 -5.49
C ARG A 552 -42.20 23.99 -6.03
N ALA A 553 -42.30 22.68 -6.27
CA ALA A 553 -41.28 21.94 -6.99
C ALA A 553 -41.16 22.40 -8.46
N TRP A 554 -39.94 22.64 -8.91
CA TRP A 554 -39.61 23.05 -10.27
C TRP A 554 -39.51 21.86 -11.21
N SER A 555 -40.11 22.01 -12.39
CA SER A 555 -39.62 21.28 -13.56
C SER A 555 -38.41 22.04 -14.10
N VAL A 556 -37.40 21.34 -14.61
CA VAL A 556 -36.19 21.98 -15.16
C VAL A 556 -36.54 23.02 -16.25
N PRO A 557 -37.48 22.77 -17.20
CA PRO A 557 -37.86 23.78 -18.20
C PRO A 557 -38.52 25.03 -17.63
N ASP A 558 -39.39 24.88 -16.61
CA ASP A 558 -40.03 26.02 -15.95
C ASP A 558 -39.00 26.88 -15.20
N LEU A 559 -38.02 26.23 -14.56
CA LEU A 559 -36.93 26.92 -13.86
C LEU A 559 -36.00 27.64 -14.84
N CYS A 560 -35.63 26.98 -15.95
CA CYS A 560 -34.88 27.61 -17.04
C CYS A 560 -35.60 28.89 -17.51
N LYS A 561 -36.91 28.80 -17.75
CA LYS A 561 -37.72 29.97 -18.12
C LYS A 561 -37.70 31.06 -17.04
N ALA A 562 -37.73 30.69 -15.75
CA ALA A 562 -37.65 31.65 -14.65
C ALA A 562 -36.27 32.35 -14.55
N TYR A 563 -35.22 31.75 -15.11
CA TYR A 563 -33.87 32.33 -15.25
C TYR A 563 -33.60 32.96 -16.62
N ASP A 564 -34.64 33.28 -17.39
CA ASP A 564 -34.52 33.84 -18.74
C ASP A 564 -33.57 33.02 -19.63
N TRP A 565 -33.73 31.70 -19.65
CA TRP A 565 -32.94 30.83 -20.53
C TRP A 565 -33.05 31.27 -22.00
N PRO A 566 -31.96 31.21 -22.78
CA PRO A 566 -32.05 31.41 -24.23
C PRO A 566 -32.86 30.28 -24.86
N THR A 567 -33.32 30.47 -26.11
CA THR A 567 -33.98 29.43 -26.90
C THR A 567 -33.48 29.50 -28.35
N GLY A 568 -33.52 28.37 -29.07
CA GLY A 568 -33.15 28.31 -30.49
C GLY A 568 -31.64 28.41 -30.77
N LEU A 569 -30.79 28.09 -29.79
CA LEU A 569 -29.35 28.05 -29.97
C LEU A 569 -28.92 26.81 -30.77
N ALA A 570 -27.85 26.94 -31.55
CA ALA A 570 -27.30 25.84 -32.34
C ALA A 570 -26.76 24.69 -31.47
N GLY A 571 -26.23 25.01 -30.28
CA GLY A 571 -25.63 24.03 -29.37
C GLY A 571 -24.34 23.41 -29.90
N GLY A 572 -24.12 22.14 -29.55
CA GLY A 572 -23.02 21.31 -30.06
C GLY A 572 -21.94 20.96 -29.03
N GLY A 573 -22.01 21.50 -27.81
CA GLY A 573 -21.10 21.15 -26.73
C GLY A 573 -21.36 19.75 -26.18
N ARG A 574 -20.29 18.99 -25.91
CA ARG A 574 -20.36 17.70 -25.21
C ARG A 574 -20.18 17.89 -23.70
N ILE A 575 -21.11 17.33 -22.93
CA ILE A 575 -21.13 17.42 -21.47
C ILE A 575 -20.45 16.19 -20.88
N ALA A 576 -19.45 16.38 -20.04
CA ALA A 576 -18.92 15.38 -19.12
C ALA A 576 -19.59 15.55 -17.75
N ILE A 577 -20.02 14.43 -17.16
CA ILE A 577 -20.50 14.36 -15.79
C ILE A 577 -19.57 13.39 -15.05
N ILE A 578 -19.01 13.82 -13.91
CA ILE A 578 -18.07 13.00 -13.14
C ILE A 578 -18.83 12.34 -11.98
N GLU A 579 -18.83 11.00 -11.96
CA GLU A 579 -19.55 10.21 -10.96
C GLU A 579 -18.62 9.25 -10.24
N LEU A 580 -18.77 9.16 -8.92
CA LEU A 580 -17.84 8.44 -8.06
C LEU A 580 -18.38 7.13 -7.47
N ASP A 581 -19.70 6.95 -7.50
CA ASP A 581 -20.42 5.76 -7.06
C ASP A 581 -21.84 5.76 -7.67
N GLY A 582 -22.60 4.68 -7.49
CA GLY A 582 -23.99 4.58 -7.95
C GLY A 582 -24.15 4.30 -9.45
N GLY A 583 -25.31 4.67 -9.98
CA GLY A 583 -25.65 4.40 -11.37
C GLY A 583 -26.94 5.06 -11.85
N TRP A 584 -27.19 4.91 -13.15
CA TRP A 584 -28.44 5.30 -13.80
C TRP A 584 -28.97 4.17 -14.67
N VAL A 585 -30.29 4.13 -14.85
CA VAL A 585 -30.96 3.21 -15.78
C VAL A 585 -31.71 3.98 -16.86
N ARG A 586 -31.75 3.40 -18.07
CA ARG A 586 -32.39 4.02 -19.23
C ARG A 586 -33.88 4.32 -19.03
N SER A 587 -34.59 3.46 -18.32
CA SER A 587 -36.03 3.64 -18.05
C SER A 587 -36.34 4.92 -17.28
N ASP A 588 -35.49 5.30 -16.32
CA ASP A 588 -35.70 6.47 -15.49
C ASP A 588 -35.44 7.75 -16.28
N MET A 589 -34.39 7.73 -17.12
CA MET A 589 -34.11 8.83 -18.06
C MET A 589 -35.28 9.03 -19.04
N ASP A 590 -35.73 7.95 -19.69
CA ASP A 590 -36.83 8.03 -20.65
C ASP A 590 -38.14 8.52 -19.99
N ALA A 591 -38.42 8.09 -18.76
CA ALA A 591 -39.58 8.55 -18.00
C ALA A 591 -39.49 10.05 -17.66
N PHE A 592 -38.34 10.51 -17.17
CA PHE A 592 -38.13 11.93 -16.85
C PHE A 592 -38.29 12.81 -18.10
N PHE A 593 -37.53 12.55 -19.17
CA PHE A 593 -37.54 13.39 -20.36
C PHE A 593 -38.91 13.37 -21.05
N SER A 594 -39.58 12.20 -21.09
CA SER A 594 -40.97 12.12 -21.57
C SER A 594 -41.93 12.95 -20.73
N SER A 595 -41.76 13.01 -19.40
CA SER A 595 -42.65 13.77 -18.51
C SER A 595 -42.62 15.28 -18.74
N ILE A 596 -41.49 15.79 -19.25
CA ILE A 596 -41.28 17.22 -19.57
C ILE A 596 -41.37 17.52 -21.08
N GLY A 597 -41.75 16.53 -21.90
CA GLY A 597 -41.92 16.70 -23.35
C GLY A 597 -40.63 16.89 -24.12
N GLN A 598 -39.53 16.27 -23.67
CA GLN A 598 -38.21 16.35 -24.29
C GLN A 598 -37.71 14.94 -24.70
N PRO A 599 -36.82 14.85 -25.70
CA PRO A 599 -36.15 13.60 -26.04
C PRO A 599 -35.05 13.28 -25.02
N THR A 600 -34.88 11.99 -24.72
CA THR A 600 -33.77 11.53 -23.90
C THR A 600 -32.42 11.84 -24.55
N PRO A 601 -31.44 12.39 -23.81
CA PRO A 601 -30.07 12.61 -24.29
C PRO A 601 -29.39 11.33 -24.77
N ASP A 602 -28.34 11.52 -25.57
CA ASP A 602 -27.35 10.48 -25.85
C ASP A 602 -26.39 10.40 -24.65
N ILE A 603 -26.39 9.27 -23.94
CA ILE A 603 -25.64 9.09 -22.69
C ILE A 603 -24.68 7.91 -22.85
N VAL A 604 -23.39 8.16 -22.63
CA VAL A 604 -22.33 7.15 -22.76
C VAL A 604 -21.52 7.05 -21.46
N ASP A 605 -21.44 5.85 -20.90
CA ASP A 605 -20.61 5.56 -19.73
C ASP A 605 -19.12 5.39 -20.13
N VAL A 606 -18.22 6.04 -19.39
CA VAL A 606 -16.77 5.95 -19.56
C VAL A 606 -16.12 5.56 -18.23
N SER A 607 -15.48 4.40 -18.18
CA SER A 607 -14.72 3.97 -17.01
C SER A 607 -13.34 4.63 -16.97
N VAL A 608 -12.98 5.24 -15.84
CA VAL A 608 -11.68 5.89 -15.61
C VAL A 608 -10.69 4.91 -14.99
N ASP A 609 -11.10 4.12 -14.01
CA ASP A 609 -10.24 3.25 -13.18
C ASP A 609 -10.79 1.82 -13.00
N GLY A 610 -11.74 1.41 -13.83
CA GLY A 610 -12.42 0.11 -13.75
C GLY A 610 -13.78 0.17 -13.07
N THR A 611 -14.12 1.28 -12.40
CA THR A 611 -15.48 1.58 -11.95
C THR A 611 -16.45 1.76 -13.11
N ARG A 612 -17.73 1.46 -12.88
CA ARG A 612 -18.78 1.39 -13.91
C ARG A 612 -20.11 1.84 -13.32
N ASN A 613 -21.00 2.28 -14.20
CA ASN A 613 -22.42 2.46 -13.91
C ASN A 613 -22.98 1.23 -13.19
N ASN A 614 -23.43 1.40 -11.95
CA ASN A 614 -23.85 0.31 -11.07
C ASN A 614 -25.11 0.70 -10.29
N PRO A 615 -26.27 0.82 -10.95
CA PRO A 615 -27.48 1.35 -10.35
C PRO A 615 -28.13 0.36 -9.38
N ASN A 616 -28.98 0.89 -8.50
CA ASN A 616 -29.84 0.24 -7.53
C ASN A 616 -29.08 -0.58 -6.47
N ARG A 617 -27.84 -0.18 -6.15
CA ARG A 617 -27.02 -0.88 -5.14
C ARG A 617 -27.23 -0.34 -3.73
N HIS A 618 -27.73 0.89 -3.62
CA HIS A 618 -27.85 1.62 -2.36
C HIS A 618 -29.31 1.96 -2.01
N VAL A 619 -30.28 1.32 -2.67
CA VAL A 619 -31.71 1.59 -2.46
C VAL A 619 -32.06 1.49 -0.97
N GLY A 620 -32.56 2.60 -0.42
CA GLY A 620 -32.92 2.74 1.00
C GLY A 620 -31.85 3.42 1.87
N ASP A 621 -30.66 3.71 1.32
CA ASP A 621 -29.67 4.58 1.96
C ASP A 621 -30.11 6.06 1.81
N PRO A 622 -30.11 6.86 2.89
CA PRO A 622 -30.37 8.30 2.79
C PRO A 622 -29.34 9.07 1.92
N ARG A 623 -28.19 8.47 1.62
CA ARG A 623 -27.13 9.00 0.75
C ARG A 623 -26.95 8.14 -0.51
N ASP A 624 -28.03 7.54 -1.00
CA ASP A 624 -28.00 6.74 -2.22
C ASP A 624 -27.47 7.56 -3.43
N PRO A 625 -26.27 7.24 -3.96
CA PRO A 625 -25.64 8.00 -5.03
C PRO A 625 -26.42 7.97 -6.35
N ASP A 626 -27.38 7.06 -6.55
CA ASP A 626 -28.21 7.04 -7.76
C ASP A 626 -29.05 8.32 -7.91
N PHE A 627 -29.41 8.98 -6.80
CA PHE A 627 -30.11 10.26 -6.82
C PHE A 627 -29.23 11.37 -7.40
N GLU A 628 -27.94 11.38 -7.06
CA GLU A 628 -26.94 12.31 -7.60
C GLU A 628 -26.78 12.11 -9.12
N VAL A 629 -26.50 10.86 -9.53
CA VAL A 629 -26.32 10.51 -10.94
C VAL A 629 -27.57 10.87 -11.76
N ALA A 630 -28.75 10.56 -11.23
CA ALA A 630 -30.01 10.86 -11.91
C ALA A 630 -30.25 12.36 -12.03
N LEU A 631 -30.02 13.12 -10.94
CA LEU A 631 -30.15 14.58 -10.91
C LEU A 631 -29.25 15.24 -11.96
N ASP A 632 -27.96 14.88 -11.96
CA ASP A 632 -26.95 15.47 -12.83
C ASP A 632 -27.29 15.29 -14.32
N ILE A 633 -27.62 14.06 -14.73
CA ILE A 633 -27.97 13.75 -16.13
C ILE A 633 -29.26 14.47 -16.54
N GLN A 634 -30.28 14.43 -15.68
CA GLN A 634 -31.61 14.95 -16.00
C GLN A 634 -31.61 16.48 -16.10
N VAL A 635 -30.96 17.16 -15.14
CA VAL A 635 -30.88 18.62 -15.14
C VAL A 635 -30.02 19.12 -16.30
N ALA A 636 -28.83 18.56 -16.51
CA ALA A 636 -27.95 18.99 -17.60
C ALA A 636 -28.60 18.78 -18.99
N GLY A 637 -29.19 17.60 -19.20
CA GLY A 637 -29.88 17.28 -20.46
C GLY A 637 -31.07 18.20 -20.72
N ALA A 638 -31.89 18.46 -19.70
CA ALA A 638 -33.10 19.26 -19.87
C ALA A 638 -32.80 20.76 -20.04
N ALA A 639 -31.79 21.26 -19.34
CA ALA A 639 -31.30 22.63 -19.46
C ALA A 639 -30.69 22.90 -20.85
N TYR A 640 -29.91 21.95 -21.38
CA TYR A 640 -29.39 22.03 -22.74
C TYR A 640 -30.52 22.03 -23.78
N TYR A 641 -31.51 21.13 -23.62
CA TYR A 641 -32.64 21.08 -24.55
C TYR A 641 -33.47 22.35 -24.51
N ALA A 642 -33.71 22.94 -23.32
CA ALA A 642 -34.44 24.20 -23.20
C ALA A 642 -33.79 25.33 -24.03
N ALA A 643 -32.45 25.32 -24.12
CA ALA A 643 -31.70 26.31 -24.89
C ALA A 643 -31.67 26.04 -26.40
N THR A 644 -31.66 24.77 -26.82
CA THR A 644 -31.32 24.38 -28.20
C THR A 644 -32.47 23.76 -28.99
N GLY A 645 -33.42 23.13 -28.31
CA GLY A 645 -34.41 22.24 -28.93
C GLY A 645 -33.83 20.90 -29.41
N HIS A 646 -32.58 20.58 -29.05
CA HIS A 646 -31.88 19.35 -29.45
C HIS A 646 -31.48 18.52 -28.22
N ALA A 647 -31.45 17.20 -28.37
CA ALA A 647 -30.97 16.29 -27.32
C ALA A 647 -29.48 16.55 -27.03
N ALA A 648 -29.09 16.53 -25.76
CA ALA A 648 -27.71 16.69 -25.34
C ALA A 648 -26.87 15.42 -25.66
N THR A 649 -25.55 15.61 -25.76
CA THR A 649 -24.57 14.51 -25.74
C THR A 649 -23.83 14.53 -24.40
N ILE A 650 -24.06 13.49 -23.60
CA ILE A 650 -23.56 13.36 -22.23
C ILE A 650 -22.61 12.15 -22.15
N ARG A 651 -21.46 12.34 -21.51
CA ARG A 651 -20.55 11.27 -21.10
C ARG A 651 -20.42 11.23 -19.59
N VAL A 652 -20.73 10.09 -19.00
CA VAL A 652 -20.65 9.88 -17.55
C VAL A 652 -19.33 9.17 -17.24
N TYR A 653 -18.44 9.85 -16.55
CA TYR A 653 -17.11 9.36 -16.19
C TYR A 653 -17.12 8.75 -14.80
N TRP A 654 -17.02 7.42 -14.77
CA TRP A 654 -16.99 6.64 -13.54
C TRP A 654 -15.57 6.55 -13.00
N ALA A 655 -15.38 7.03 -11.77
CA ALA A 655 -14.13 6.89 -11.01
C ALA A 655 -14.44 6.45 -9.57
N SER A 656 -13.45 6.01 -8.79
CA SER A 656 -13.70 5.52 -7.43
C SER A 656 -13.94 6.64 -6.42
N ALA A 657 -15.05 6.59 -5.68
CA ALA A 657 -15.28 7.44 -4.49
C ALA A 657 -14.27 7.22 -3.34
N ASN A 658 -13.42 6.20 -3.45
CA ASN A 658 -12.44 5.85 -2.42
C ASN A 658 -11.10 6.60 -2.57
N SER A 659 -11.03 7.62 -3.43
CA SER A 659 -9.81 8.41 -3.63
C SER A 659 -10.09 9.85 -4.04
N LEU A 660 -9.49 10.81 -3.33
CA LEU A 660 -9.60 12.24 -3.68
C LEU A 660 -8.97 12.56 -5.04
N THR A 661 -8.02 11.75 -5.54
CA THR A 661 -7.45 11.96 -6.89
C THR A 661 -8.39 11.57 -8.02
N SER A 662 -9.50 10.90 -7.73
CA SER A 662 -10.44 10.39 -8.73
C SER A 662 -11.05 11.53 -9.55
N ILE A 663 -11.45 12.63 -8.90
CA ILE A 663 -12.02 13.79 -9.59
C ILE A 663 -11.01 14.37 -10.58
N ALA A 664 -9.79 14.66 -10.14
CA ALA A 664 -8.73 15.21 -11.00
C ALA A 664 -8.41 14.29 -12.20
N THR A 665 -8.42 12.97 -11.97
CA THR A 665 -8.18 11.98 -13.02
C THR A 665 -9.32 11.92 -14.02
N ALA A 666 -10.56 11.96 -13.56
CA ALA A 666 -11.75 11.95 -14.38
C ALA A 666 -11.88 13.23 -15.22
N VAL A 667 -11.57 14.40 -14.64
CA VAL A 667 -11.51 15.69 -15.37
C VAL A 667 -10.47 15.66 -16.48
N ARG A 668 -9.25 15.18 -16.22
CA ARG A 668 -8.22 15.01 -17.26
C ARG A 668 -8.69 14.07 -18.37
N ARG A 669 -9.37 12.98 -18.00
CA ARG A 669 -9.89 12.02 -18.98
C ARG A 669 -11.00 12.64 -19.83
N ALA A 670 -11.93 13.38 -19.23
CA ALA A 670 -12.98 14.11 -19.94
C ALA A 670 -12.41 15.13 -20.93
N ALA A 671 -11.38 15.89 -20.50
CA ALA A 671 -10.67 16.82 -21.38
C ALA A 671 -10.01 16.10 -22.56
N ALA A 672 -9.29 14.99 -22.29
CA ALA A 672 -8.61 14.19 -23.31
C ALA A 672 -9.58 13.57 -24.32
N ASP A 673 -10.76 13.19 -23.86
CA ASP A 673 -11.86 12.65 -24.68
C ASP A 673 -12.59 13.73 -25.50
N GLY A 674 -12.18 14.99 -25.35
CA GLY A 674 -12.66 16.13 -26.12
C GLY A 674 -14.01 16.67 -25.65
N CYS A 675 -14.38 16.50 -24.38
CA CYS A 675 -15.55 17.17 -23.82
C CYS A 675 -15.35 18.69 -23.78
N ASP A 676 -16.46 19.43 -23.85
CA ASP A 676 -16.46 20.89 -23.88
C ASP A 676 -16.86 21.48 -22.54
N ILE A 677 -17.64 20.74 -21.76
CA ILE A 677 -18.12 21.13 -20.44
C ILE A 677 -17.96 19.95 -19.50
N CYS A 678 -17.62 20.20 -18.24
CA CYS A 678 -17.50 19.22 -17.17
C CYS A 678 -18.34 19.68 -15.97
N SER A 679 -19.26 18.84 -15.52
CA SER A 679 -20.05 19.01 -14.29
C SER A 679 -19.53 18.08 -13.21
N ILE A 680 -19.35 18.62 -12.00
CA ILE A 680 -18.88 17.87 -10.84
C ILE A 680 -19.80 18.20 -9.65
N SER A 681 -20.58 17.22 -9.21
CA SER A 681 -21.48 17.34 -8.06
C SER A 681 -20.99 16.56 -6.84
N TRP A 682 -19.66 16.42 -6.75
CA TRP A 682 -18.93 15.70 -5.70
C TRP A 682 -17.77 16.53 -5.18
N GLY A 683 -17.54 16.51 -3.87
CA GLY A 683 -16.43 17.22 -3.25
C GLY A 683 -16.20 16.83 -1.78
N ALA A 684 -15.30 17.57 -1.14
CA ALA A 684 -15.13 17.63 0.30
C ALA A 684 -14.34 18.89 0.70
N ASP A 685 -14.42 19.26 1.99
CA ASP A 685 -13.68 20.36 2.62
C ASP A 685 -12.19 20.40 2.25
N GLU A 686 -11.72 21.59 1.85
CA GLU A 686 -10.31 21.90 1.61
C GLU A 686 -9.37 21.41 2.73
N ALA A 687 -9.77 21.52 4.00
CA ALA A 687 -8.92 21.06 5.11
C ALA A 687 -8.73 19.54 5.09
N LEU A 688 -9.74 18.79 4.66
CA LEU A 688 -9.67 17.34 4.50
C LEU A 688 -8.81 16.95 3.30
N TRP A 689 -8.87 17.69 2.19
CA TRP A 689 -7.94 17.53 1.07
C TRP A 689 -6.49 17.85 1.45
N GLN A 690 -6.27 18.85 2.30
CA GLN A 690 -4.93 19.20 2.79
C GLN A 690 -4.37 18.13 3.73
N GLN A 691 -5.19 17.61 4.64
CA GLN A 691 -4.79 16.49 5.50
C GLN A 691 -4.39 15.28 4.65
N ALA A 692 -5.20 14.95 3.63
CA ALA A 692 -4.87 13.88 2.70
C ALA A 692 -3.58 14.17 1.92
N SER A 693 -3.35 15.41 1.50
CA SER A 693 -2.14 15.84 0.79
C SER A 693 -0.87 15.62 1.59
N GLN A 694 -0.90 15.98 2.88
CA GLN A 694 0.21 15.75 3.81
C GLN A 694 0.46 14.26 4.04
N GLN A 695 -0.60 13.45 4.13
CA GLN A 695 -0.50 12.01 4.36
C GLN A 695 0.14 11.27 3.18
N VAL A 696 -0.18 11.65 1.95
CA VAL A 696 0.35 10.97 0.74
C VAL A 696 1.62 11.60 0.19
N GLY A 697 2.11 12.69 0.79
CA GLY A 697 3.30 13.41 0.33
C GLY A 697 3.14 14.05 -1.05
N LYS A 698 1.90 14.34 -1.48
CA LYS A 698 1.55 14.98 -2.75
C LYS A 698 0.48 16.02 -2.48
N ASP A 699 0.64 17.22 -3.05
CA ASP A 699 -0.36 18.28 -2.99
C ASP A 699 -1.55 17.94 -3.90
N LEU A 700 -2.63 17.40 -3.31
CA LEU A 700 -3.83 16.95 -4.02
C LEU A 700 -4.73 18.10 -4.43
N ILE A 701 -4.78 19.17 -3.62
CA ILE A 701 -5.52 20.40 -3.93
C ILE A 701 -4.93 21.03 -5.20
N LYS A 702 -3.60 21.14 -5.25
CA LYS A 702 -2.90 21.62 -6.43
C LYS A 702 -3.02 20.67 -7.63
N ASP A 703 -3.05 19.35 -7.41
CA ASP A 703 -3.27 18.39 -8.49
C ASP A 703 -4.65 18.57 -9.16
N MET A 704 -5.68 18.83 -8.35
CA MET A 704 -7.03 19.13 -8.84
C MET A 704 -7.07 20.45 -9.61
N GLU A 705 -6.46 21.52 -9.08
CA GLU A 705 -6.36 22.80 -9.78
C GLU A 705 -5.57 22.68 -11.09
N LEU A 706 -4.49 21.90 -11.13
CA LEU A 706 -3.76 21.63 -12.37
C LEU A 706 -4.63 20.89 -13.39
N ALA A 707 -5.43 19.91 -12.95
CA ALA A 707 -6.38 19.24 -13.84
C ALA A 707 -7.41 20.22 -14.44
N ALA A 708 -7.95 21.14 -13.63
CA ALA A 708 -8.87 22.18 -14.10
C ALA A 708 -8.18 23.20 -15.02
N THR A 709 -6.94 23.58 -14.71
CA THR A 709 -6.10 24.45 -15.56
C THR A 709 -5.88 23.82 -16.94
N ASP A 710 -5.48 22.54 -16.98
CA ASP A 710 -5.23 21.82 -18.22
C ASP A 710 -6.53 21.62 -19.03
N ALA A 711 -7.64 21.30 -18.34
CA ALA A 711 -8.96 21.18 -18.95
C ALA A 711 -9.42 22.48 -19.61
N THR A 712 -9.33 23.60 -18.89
CA THR A 712 -9.71 24.92 -19.42
C THR A 712 -8.79 25.41 -20.53
N ALA A 713 -7.50 25.08 -20.47
CA ALA A 713 -6.56 25.29 -21.58
C ALA A 713 -6.92 24.45 -22.83
N ALA A 714 -7.48 23.25 -22.64
CA ALA A 714 -8.02 22.41 -23.72
C ALA A 714 -9.43 22.83 -24.20
N GLY A 715 -9.93 23.96 -23.69
CA GLY A 715 -11.23 24.56 -24.04
C GLY A 715 -12.42 24.02 -23.25
N MET A 716 -12.21 23.15 -22.27
CA MET A 716 -13.31 22.63 -21.44
C MET A 716 -13.67 23.59 -20.31
N VAL A 717 -14.95 23.93 -20.12
CA VAL A 717 -15.40 24.65 -18.91
C VAL A 717 -15.63 23.63 -17.80
N VAL A 718 -15.17 23.91 -16.58
CA VAL A 718 -15.36 23.03 -15.42
C VAL A 718 -16.24 23.72 -14.39
N PHE A 719 -17.38 23.11 -14.07
CA PHE A 719 -18.32 23.54 -13.03
C PHE A 719 -18.27 22.57 -11.86
N ALA A 720 -18.38 23.09 -10.63
CA ALA A 720 -18.51 22.26 -9.44
C ALA A 720 -19.49 22.84 -8.43
N ALA A 721 -20.31 21.97 -7.82
CA ALA A 721 -21.15 22.30 -6.68
C ALA A 721 -20.30 22.86 -5.52
N SER A 722 -20.76 23.90 -4.83
CA SER A 722 -19.99 24.56 -3.77
C SER A 722 -20.13 23.94 -2.38
N GLY A 723 -20.95 22.89 -2.25
CA GLY A 723 -21.22 22.19 -1.00
C GLY A 723 -22.63 22.48 -0.46
N ASP A 724 -23.06 21.63 0.46
CA ASP A 724 -24.46 21.53 0.92
C ASP A 724 -24.59 21.59 2.45
N ASN A 725 -23.50 22.02 3.09
CA ASN A 725 -23.26 21.99 4.51
C ASN A 725 -22.94 23.39 5.05
N ASP A 726 -23.62 24.41 4.50
CA ASP A 726 -23.45 25.81 4.91
C ASP A 726 -21.97 26.25 4.80
N SER A 727 -21.57 27.30 5.51
CA SER A 727 -20.20 27.81 5.53
C SER A 727 -19.18 26.89 6.22
N GLY A 728 -19.60 25.75 6.78
CA GLY A 728 -18.77 24.81 7.54
C GLY A 728 -18.36 23.58 6.75
N ASP A 729 -19.08 23.23 5.69
CA ASP A 729 -18.73 22.17 4.75
C ASP A 729 -18.43 20.79 5.42
N GLY A 730 -19.13 20.48 6.52
CA GLY A 730 -18.89 19.28 7.33
C GLY A 730 -17.57 19.27 8.12
N GLY A 731 -16.80 20.36 8.07
CA GLY A 731 -15.55 20.55 8.78
C GLY A 731 -15.73 21.12 10.19
N PRO A 732 -14.69 21.05 11.05
CA PRO A 732 -14.77 21.49 12.45
C PRO A 732 -14.81 23.02 12.62
N ASP A 733 -14.41 23.77 11.60
CA ASP A 733 -14.43 25.24 11.61
C ASP A 733 -15.69 25.80 10.92
N PRO A 734 -16.22 26.95 11.33
CA PRO A 734 -17.43 27.53 10.74
C PRO A 734 -17.21 28.23 9.38
N THR A 735 -16.00 28.17 8.82
CA THR A 735 -15.56 28.94 7.63
C THR A 735 -14.64 28.09 6.75
N ASN A 736 -15.23 27.09 6.11
CA ASN A 736 -14.58 26.18 5.17
C ASN A 736 -15.18 26.37 3.77
N VAL A 737 -14.47 25.86 2.76
CA VAL A 737 -14.96 25.78 1.40
C VAL A 737 -14.54 24.45 0.78
N ASP A 738 -15.29 24.04 -0.23
CA ASP A 738 -15.17 22.72 -0.84
C ASP A 738 -14.07 22.65 -1.92
N VAL A 739 -13.44 21.49 -2.09
CA VAL A 739 -12.67 21.12 -3.30
C VAL A 739 -13.49 20.08 -4.07
N PRO A 740 -13.79 20.31 -5.37
CA PRO A 740 -13.03 21.17 -6.29
C PRO A 740 -13.52 22.61 -6.46
N SER A 741 -14.64 23.04 -5.88
CA SER A 741 -15.23 24.36 -6.16
C SER A 741 -14.30 25.54 -5.83
N SER A 742 -13.44 25.40 -4.82
CA SER A 742 -12.43 26.39 -4.47
C SER A 742 -11.28 26.55 -5.47
N CYS A 743 -11.09 25.60 -6.40
CA CYS A 743 -10.05 25.69 -7.43
C CYS A 743 -10.31 26.93 -8.34
N PRO A 744 -9.33 27.82 -8.55
CA PRO A 744 -9.50 29.02 -9.36
C PRO A 744 -9.96 28.79 -10.82
N HIS A 745 -9.61 27.66 -11.43
CA HIS A 745 -10.04 27.32 -12.81
C HIS A 745 -11.38 26.57 -12.87
N VAL A 746 -12.04 26.36 -11.73
CA VAL A 746 -13.38 25.79 -11.62
C VAL A 746 -14.38 26.91 -11.36
N VAL A 747 -15.53 26.90 -12.04
CA VAL A 747 -16.65 27.79 -11.74
C VAL A 747 -17.45 27.16 -10.59
N ALA A 748 -17.40 27.78 -9.42
CA ALA A 748 -18.10 27.31 -8.23
C ALA A 748 -19.59 27.69 -8.27
N CYS A 749 -20.45 26.71 -8.02
CA CYS A 749 -21.90 26.80 -8.16
C CYS A 749 -22.60 26.65 -6.80
N GLY A 750 -23.10 27.75 -6.24
CA GLY A 750 -23.86 27.76 -4.99
C GLY A 750 -25.37 27.78 -5.16
N GLY A 751 -26.06 27.90 -4.03
CA GLY A 751 -27.48 27.56 -3.90
C GLY A 751 -28.39 28.71 -3.44
N THR A 752 -29.59 28.76 -4.02
CA THR A 752 -30.66 29.69 -3.66
C THR A 752 -31.97 28.96 -3.41
N THR A 753 -32.88 29.63 -2.71
CA THR A 753 -34.31 29.28 -2.68
C THR A 753 -35.03 30.15 -3.71
N LYS A 754 -35.45 29.57 -4.85
CA LYS A 754 -36.07 30.32 -5.96
C LYS A 754 -37.58 30.12 -6.01
N THR A 755 -38.33 31.09 -5.50
CA THR A 755 -39.78 31.14 -5.69
C THR A 755 -40.15 31.89 -6.99
N ALA A 756 -41.44 31.88 -7.34
CA ALA A 756 -41.94 32.62 -8.50
C ALA A 756 -41.70 34.15 -8.41
N THR A 757 -41.57 34.71 -7.19
CA THR A 757 -41.52 36.17 -6.96
C THR A 757 -40.26 36.65 -6.25
N ALA A 758 -39.47 35.75 -5.66
CA ALA A 758 -38.28 36.09 -4.89
C ALA A 758 -37.21 35.00 -4.99
N GLU A 759 -35.96 35.38 -4.74
CA GLU A 759 -34.83 34.46 -4.64
C GLU A 759 -33.92 34.91 -3.47
N THR A 760 -33.61 33.98 -2.58
CA THR A 760 -32.79 34.20 -1.37
C THR A 760 -31.72 33.13 -1.25
N VAL A 761 -30.74 33.31 -0.37
CA VAL A 761 -29.77 32.25 -0.04
C VAL A 761 -30.51 30.98 0.40
N TRP A 762 -30.07 29.82 -0.09
CA TRP A 762 -30.56 28.54 0.40
C TRP A 762 -29.91 28.22 1.76
N ASN A 763 -30.73 28.16 2.80
CA ASN A 763 -30.35 27.73 4.15
C ASN A 763 -31.59 27.25 4.92
N ASP A 764 -31.66 25.95 5.15
CA ASP A 764 -32.79 25.27 5.80
C ASP A 764 -32.63 25.10 7.32
N ASN A 765 -31.58 25.71 7.88
CA ASN A 765 -31.16 25.66 9.27
C ASN A 765 -30.46 26.98 9.71
N PRO A 766 -31.13 28.15 9.62
CA PRO A 766 -30.52 29.43 9.94
C PRO A 766 -29.88 29.47 11.34
N GLY A 767 -28.68 30.04 11.43
CA GLY A 767 -27.91 30.14 12.68
C GLY A 767 -27.02 28.93 13.00
N GLN A 768 -26.98 27.92 12.12
CA GLN A 768 -25.99 26.85 12.15
C GLN A 768 -24.99 27.08 11.02
N THR A 769 -23.73 26.74 11.26
CA THR A 769 -22.66 26.86 10.26
C THR A 769 -22.36 25.55 9.56
N ASP A 770 -22.98 24.44 9.97
CA ASP A 770 -22.83 23.13 9.33
C ASP A 770 -24.17 22.37 9.39
N GLY A 771 -24.93 22.39 8.29
CA GLY A 771 -26.19 21.66 8.17
C GLY A 771 -26.70 21.48 6.73
N GLU A 772 -27.73 22.20 6.31
CA GLU A 772 -28.43 22.03 5.03
C GLU A 772 -28.62 23.41 4.36
N GLY A 773 -27.59 23.86 3.67
CA GLY A 773 -27.57 25.15 2.99
C GLY A 773 -26.36 25.28 2.09
N THR A 774 -26.33 26.35 1.28
CA THR A 774 -25.27 26.53 0.27
C THR A 774 -23.88 26.67 0.91
N GLY A 775 -22.93 25.88 0.42
CA GLY A 775 -21.52 26.07 0.71
C GLY A 775 -21.00 27.39 0.14
N GLY A 776 -20.11 28.05 0.87
CA GLY A 776 -19.57 29.34 0.47
C GLY A 776 -18.74 30.02 1.56
N GLY A 777 -17.72 30.77 1.14
CA GLY A 777 -16.71 31.33 2.02
C GLY A 777 -15.45 31.77 1.27
N TYR A 778 -14.28 31.59 1.89
CA TYR A 778 -13.00 31.89 1.28
C TYR A 778 -12.03 30.74 1.45
N SER A 779 -11.37 30.37 0.35
CA SER A 779 -10.30 29.38 0.34
C SER A 779 -9.19 29.77 1.30
N ARG A 780 -8.63 28.77 1.97
CA ARG A 780 -7.40 28.93 2.79
C ARG A 780 -6.13 28.64 1.99
N TYR A 781 -6.26 28.05 0.80
CA TYR A 781 -5.16 27.54 0.01
C TYR A 781 -4.92 28.35 -1.27
N PHE A 782 -5.99 28.83 -1.89
CA PHE A 782 -5.92 29.68 -3.07
C PHE A 782 -6.06 31.14 -2.67
N PRO A 783 -5.11 32.01 -3.07
CA PRO A 783 -5.20 33.44 -2.80
C PRO A 783 -6.42 34.06 -3.51
N GLN A 784 -6.83 35.24 -3.05
CA GLN A 784 -7.87 36.00 -3.73
C GLN A 784 -7.47 36.22 -5.20
N GLN A 785 -8.37 35.92 -6.12
CA GLN A 785 -8.09 35.97 -7.54
C GLN A 785 -8.29 37.39 -8.07
N SER A 786 -7.37 37.86 -8.93
CA SER A 786 -7.44 39.21 -9.50
C SER A 786 -8.68 39.43 -10.36
N PHE A 787 -9.25 38.36 -10.91
CA PHE A 787 -10.48 38.43 -11.69
C PHE A 787 -11.74 38.54 -10.82
N GLN A 788 -11.70 38.26 -9.51
CA GLN A 788 -12.82 38.41 -8.57
C GLN A 788 -13.02 39.88 -8.17
N ALA A 789 -13.09 40.76 -9.16
CA ALA A 789 -13.27 42.19 -8.96
C ALA A 789 -14.63 42.48 -8.34
N GLY A 790 -14.67 43.29 -7.28
CA GLY A 790 -15.90 43.61 -6.56
C GLY A 790 -16.32 42.57 -5.50
N ALA A 791 -15.60 41.45 -5.37
CA ALA A 791 -15.75 40.56 -4.24
C ALA A 791 -15.36 41.28 -2.92
N PRO A 792 -16.03 40.97 -1.80
CA PRO A 792 -15.58 41.39 -0.48
C PRO A 792 -14.12 41.00 -0.22
N ASN A 793 -13.41 41.83 0.54
CA ASN A 793 -12.09 41.48 1.02
C ASN A 793 -12.18 40.25 1.93
N GLY A 794 -11.39 39.23 1.63
CA GLY A 794 -11.29 38.01 2.41
C GLY A 794 -9.89 37.38 2.32
N PRO A 795 -9.65 36.29 3.06
CA PRO A 795 -8.32 35.67 3.17
C PRO A 795 -7.85 34.93 1.92
N GLY A 796 -8.73 34.64 0.95
CA GLY A 796 -8.40 33.87 -0.25
C GLY A 796 -9.46 33.95 -1.35
N ARG A 797 -9.46 32.98 -2.27
CA ARG A 797 -10.45 32.85 -3.37
C ARG A 797 -11.85 32.72 -2.80
N MET A 798 -12.76 33.61 -3.19
CA MET A 798 -14.14 33.61 -2.69
C MET A 798 -14.95 32.52 -3.39
N VAL A 799 -15.77 31.77 -2.66
CA VAL A 799 -16.68 30.72 -3.16
C VAL A 799 -18.11 31.07 -2.71
N PRO A 800 -19.16 30.86 -3.53
CA PRO A 800 -19.13 30.41 -4.93
C PRO A 800 -18.85 31.55 -5.93
N ASP A 801 -18.78 31.23 -7.23
CA ASP A 801 -18.73 32.24 -8.30
C ASP A 801 -20.14 32.63 -8.77
N VAL A 802 -21.04 31.67 -8.85
CA VAL A 802 -22.43 31.84 -9.31
C VAL A 802 -23.36 31.02 -8.42
N ALA A 803 -24.66 31.26 -8.48
CA ALA A 803 -25.65 30.43 -7.79
C ALA A 803 -26.87 30.13 -8.67
N ALA A 804 -27.72 29.20 -8.24
CA ALA A 804 -29.09 28.99 -8.73
C ALA A 804 -29.88 28.18 -7.69
N ASN A 805 -31.13 27.85 -8.01
CA ASN A 805 -32.01 27.10 -7.12
C ASN A 805 -31.34 25.80 -6.65
N ALA A 806 -31.30 25.58 -5.34
CA ALA A 806 -30.76 24.39 -4.69
C ALA A 806 -31.65 23.90 -3.54
N ASP A 807 -32.68 24.65 -3.18
CA ASP A 807 -33.54 24.32 -2.04
C ASP A 807 -34.35 23.03 -2.27
N ASP A 808 -34.16 22.03 -1.41
CA ASP A 808 -34.80 20.72 -1.48
C ASP A 808 -36.15 20.65 -0.74
N ARG A 809 -36.52 21.70 0.03
CA ARG A 809 -37.72 21.70 0.88
C ARG A 809 -38.84 22.60 0.34
N ILE A 810 -38.50 23.81 -0.07
CA ILE A 810 -39.43 24.85 -0.50
C ILE A 810 -39.59 24.83 -2.01
N THR A 811 -38.48 24.69 -2.75
CA THR A 811 -38.45 24.75 -4.22
C THR A 811 -37.63 23.63 -4.87
N PRO A 812 -37.88 22.33 -4.54
CA PRO A 812 -37.07 21.22 -5.04
C PRO A 812 -37.19 21.00 -6.55
N TYR A 813 -36.21 20.33 -7.12
CA TYR A 813 -36.26 19.77 -8.48
C TYR A 813 -37.04 18.47 -8.48
N LYS A 814 -37.85 18.27 -9.52
CA LYS A 814 -38.42 16.95 -9.81
C LYS A 814 -37.47 16.15 -10.67
N ILE A 815 -37.14 14.94 -10.22
CA ILE A 815 -36.33 13.97 -10.97
C ILE A 815 -37.06 12.62 -11.05
N TYR A 816 -36.55 11.68 -11.85
CA TYR A 816 -36.93 10.27 -11.79
C TYR A 816 -35.76 9.38 -11.40
N VAL A 817 -35.93 8.51 -10.42
CA VAL A 817 -34.94 7.52 -10.01
C VAL A 817 -35.64 6.33 -9.35
N HIS A 818 -35.09 5.14 -9.51
CA HIS A 818 -35.68 3.87 -9.07
C HIS A 818 -37.11 3.63 -9.59
N GLY A 819 -37.40 4.10 -10.81
CA GLY A 819 -38.71 3.97 -11.45
C GLY A 819 -39.80 4.91 -10.91
N GLY A 820 -39.47 5.84 -10.01
CA GLY A 820 -40.41 6.80 -9.41
C GLY A 820 -40.01 8.25 -9.66
N SER A 821 -40.97 9.18 -9.49
CA SER A 821 -40.66 10.62 -9.46
C SER A 821 -40.32 11.04 -8.03
N GLU A 822 -39.16 11.67 -7.87
CA GLU A 822 -38.61 12.09 -6.58
C GLU A 822 -38.36 13.60 -6.59
N GLN A 823 -38.19 14.18 -5.39
CA GLN A 823 -37.87 15.60 -5.19
C GLN A 823 -36.53 15.75 -4.49
N VAL A 824 -35.62 16.47 -5.13
CA VAL A 824 -34.27 16.70 -4.63
C VAL A 824 -33.85 18.16 -4.78
N GLY A 825 -32.87 18.56 -3.99
CA GLY A 825 -32.14 19.82 -4.15
C GLY A 825 -30.66 19.58 -3.92
N GLY A 826 -29.97 20.57 -3.36
CA GLY A 826 -28.53 20.64 -3.25
C GLY A 826 -27.89 21.49 -4.35
N THR A 827 -26.71 22.00 -4.05
CA THR A 827 -25.84 22.68 -5.03
C THR A 827 -25.41 21.74 -6.16
N SER A 828 -25.53 20.43 -5.94
CA SER A 828 -25.51 19.38 -6.97
C SER A 828 -26.45 19.63 -8.14
N ALA A 829 -27.58 20.32 -7.97
CA ALA A 829 -28.46 20.65 -9.10
C ALA A 829 -27.94 21.84 -9.94
N VAL A 830 -27.03 22.65 -9.41
CA VAL A 830 -26.62 23.92 -9.99
C VAL A 830 -25.46 23.74 -10.97
N ALA A 831 -24.47 22.92 -10.64
CA ALA A 831 -23.39 22.55 -11.56
C ALA A 831 -23.91 21.98 -12.91
N PRO A 832 -24.80 20.97 -12.95
CA PRO A 832 -25.36 20.44 -14.19
C PRO A 832 -26.28 21.43 -14.90
N LEU A 833 -27.00 22.31 -14.18
CA LEU A 833 -27.84 23.36 -14.77
C LEU A 833 -26.99 24.34 -15.61
N TYR A 834 -25.88 24.83 -15.05
CA TYR A 834 -24.92 25.66 -15.78
C TYR A 834 -24.20 24.87 -16.88
N ALA A 835 -23.89 23.58 -16.65
CA ALA A 835 -23.25 22.75 -17.66
C ALA A 835 -24.11 22.62 -18.92
N GLY A 836 -25.42 22.40 -18.76
CA GLY A 836 -26.39 22.37 -19.86
C GLY A 836 -26.49 23.71 -20.60
N LEU A 837 -26.48 24.83 -19.86
CA LEU A 837 -26.48 26.18 -20.44
C LEU A 837 -25.25 26.42 -21.32
N PHE A 838 -24.06 26.16 -20.77
CA PHE A 838 -22.80 26.48 -21.45
C PHE A 838 -22.51 25.53 -22.60
N ALA A 839 -22.94 24.27 -22.53
CA ALA A 839 -22.90 23.37 -23.67
C ALA A 839 -23.76 23.88 -24.84
N ALA A 840 -24.84 24.62 -24.55
CA ALA A 840 -25.68 25.22 -25.58
C ALA A 840 -25.04 26.45 -26.26
N PHE A 841 -24.04 27.07 -25.64
CA PHE A 841 -23.31 28.22 -26.22
C PHE A 841 -22.33 27.81 -27.31
N GLY A 842 -21.89 26.55 -27.32
CA GLY A 842 -21.00 25.97 -28.32
C GLY A 842 -19.86 25.16 -27.68
N THR A 843 -18.77 24.99 -28.43
CA THR A 843 -17.60 24.20 -28.04
C THR A 843 -16.43 25.08 -27.62
N LYS A 844 -15.51 24.55 -26.81
CA LYS A 844 -14.19 25.14 -26.55
C LYS A 844 -14.19 26.56 -25.94
N LEU A 845 -15.08 26.83 -24.97
CA LEU A 845 -15.13 28.12 -24.25
C LEU A 845 -13.96 28.30 -23.26
N GLY A 846 -13.43 27.22 -22.68
CA GLY A 846 -12.26 27.24 -21.81
C GLY A 846 -12.47 27.96 -20.48
N PHE A 847 -11.51 28.80 -20.08
CA PHE A 847 -11.56 29.49 -18.79
C PHE A 847 -12.48 30.72 -18.81
N VAL A 848 -13.69 30.57 -18.26
CA VAL A 848 -14.77 31.59 -18.35
C VAL A 848 -14.90 32.51 -17.14
N SER A 849 -14.34 32.15 -15.97
CA SER A 849 -14.53 32.90 -14.71
C SER A 849 -14.21 34.39 -14.83
N PRO A 850 -13.11 34.83 -15.49
CA PRO A 850 -12.83 36.26 -15.63
C PRO A 850 -13.90 37.03 -16.41
N GLN A 851 -14.53 36.40 -17.41
CA GLN A 851 -15.60 37.03 -18.18
C GLN A 851 -16.89 37.14 -17.35
N LEU A 852 -17.20 36.13 -16.54
CA LEU A 852 -18.36 36.17 -15.63
C LEU A 852 -18.23 37.29 -14.61
N TRP A 853 -17.09 37.34 -13.92
CA TRP A 853 -16.78 38.35 -12.91
C TRP A 853 -16.64 39.77 -13.47
N ALA A 854 -16.32 39.93 -14.76
CA ALA A 854 -16.37 41.26 -15.38
C ALA A 854 -17.81 41.76 -15.69
N ASN A 855 -18.82 40.88 -15.61
CA ASN A 855 -20.16 41.12 -16.13
C ASN A 855 -21.29 40.78 -15.14
N HIS A 856 -21.24 41.34 -13.92
CA HIS A 856 -22.21 41.09 -12.85
C HIS A 856 -23.68 41.29 -13.26
N LEU A 857 -23.96 42.17 -14.23
CA LEU A 857 -25.31 42.42 -14.74
C LEU A 857 -25.92 41.26 -15.54
N CYS A 858 -25.14 40.21 -15.82
CA CYS A 858 -25.63 38.94 -16.37
C CYS A 858 -26.27 38.04 -15.30
N PHE A 859 -26.33 38.50 -14.05
CA PHE A 859 -26.86 37.75 -12.92
C PHE A 859 -27.90 38.57 -12.14
N ASN A 860 -28.82 37.87 -11.49
CA ASN A 860 -29.71 38.45 -10.49
C ASN A 860 -29.00 38.43 -9.14
N ASP A 861 -28.76 39.62 -8.59
CA ASP A 861 -28.09 39.81 -7.31
C ASP A 861 -28.94 39.32 -6.14
N ILE A 862 -28.40 38.41 -5.32
CA ILE A 862 -29.09 37.83 -4.17
C ILE A 862 -28.56 38.50 -2.91
N SER A 863 -29.37 39.36 -2.30
CA SER A 863 -28.94 40.23 -1.20
C SER A 863 -29.57 39.89 0.15
N GLN A 864 -30.27 38.76 0.25
CA GLN A 864 -31.00 38.35 1.45
C GLN A 864 -30.75 36.88 1.80
N GLY A 865 -30.43 36.64 3.08
CA GLY A 865 -30.15 35.32 3.64
C GLY A 865 -28.70 35.17 4.10
N ASP A 866 -28.38 34.01 4.63
CA ASP A 866 -27.06 33.64 5.13
C ASP A 866 -26.86 32.13 4.96
N ASN A 867 -25.60 31.67 4.92
CA ASN A 867 -25.25 30.25 4.95
C ASN A 867 -24.60 29.89 6.29
N GLY A 868 -25.15 30.41 7.39
CA GLY A 868 -24.59 30.22 8.73
C GLY A 868 -23.63 31.33 9.13
N PHE A 869 -22.39 31.32 8.62
CA PHE A 869 -21.39 32.33 8.99
C PHE A 869 -21.46 33.58 8.12
N TYR A 870 -21.61 33.41 6.80
CA TYR A 870 -21.62 34.52 5.86
C TYR A 870 -23.03 34.98 5.52
N ARG A 871 -23.17 36.26 5.17
CA ARG A 871 -24.44 36.89 4.82
C ARG A 871 -24.41 37.41 3.40
N ALA A 872 -25.52 37.20 2.69
CA ALA A 872 -25.74 37.83 1.40
C ALA A 872 -25.86 39.36 1.53
N ARG A 873 -25.50 40.06 0.46
CA ARG A 873 -25.50 41.53 0.42
C ARG A 873 -25.66 42.03 -1.01
N ILE A 874 -25.73 43.34 -1.20
CA ILE A 874 -25.75 43.92 -2.55
C ILE A 874 -24.37 43.72 -3.20
N GLY A 875 -24.36 43.13 -4.40
CA GLY A 875 -23.15 42.76 -5.13
C GLY A 875 -22.54 41.45 -4.61
N PRO A 876 -21.39 41.03 -5.16
CA PRO A 876 -20.89 39.69 -4.92
C PRO A 876 -20.70 39.36 -3.44
N ASP A 877 -21.03 38.11 -3.07
CA ASP A 877 -20.99 37.66 -1.69
C ASP A 877 -20.60 36.18 -1.54
N PRO A 878 -20.09 35.77 -0.35
CA PRO A 878 -19.64 34.41 -0.12
C PRO A 878 -20.77 33.41 0.17
N CYS A 879 -22.02 33.74 -0.18
CA CYS A 879 -23.14 32.79 -0.15
C CYS A 879 -23.55 32.39 -1.57
N THR A 880 -23.65 33.37 -2.47
CA THR A 880 -24.25 33.20 -3.81
C THR A 880 -23.40 33.74 -4.95
N GLY A 881 -22.19 34.23 -4.65
CA GLY A 881 -21.25 34.71 -5.65
C GLY A 881 -21.83 35.92 -6.39
N LEU A 882 -21.84 35.85 -7.72
CA LEU A 882 -22.44 36.86 -8.59
C LEU A 882 -23.98 36.83 -8.59
N GLY A 883 -24.59 35.77 -8.05
CA GLY A 883 -26.03 35.54 -8.04
C GLY A 883 -26.51 34.55 -9.11
N SER A 884 -27.82 34.57 -9.39
CA SER A 884 -28.47 33.59 -10.28
C SER A 884 -28.44 34.00 -11.76
N PRO A 885 -28.46 33.07 -12.73
CA PRO A 885 -28.17 33.41 -14.12
C PRO A 885 -29.33 34.18 -14.77
N ILE A 886 -28.99 35.12 -15.63
CA ILE A 886 -29.89 35.64 -16.67
C ILE A 886 -29.41 35.04 -18.00
N GLY A 887 -30.01 33.90 -18.37
CA GLY A 887 -29.50 33.02 -19.43
C GLY A 887 -29.27 33.71 -20.77
N THR A 888 -30.20 34.56 -21.21
CA THR A 888 -30.09 35.33 -22.47
C THR A 888 -28.89 36.30 -22.48
N LYS A 889 -28.56 36.91 -21.34
CA LYS A 889 -27.40 37.81 -21.23
C LYS A 889 -26.09 37.02 -21.26
N LEU A 890 -26.04 35.88 -20.58
CA LEU A 890 -24.89 34.97 -20.65
C LEU A 890 -24.68 34.43 -22.07
N ALA A 891 -25.75 34.03 -22.77
CA ALA A 891 -25.68 33.61 -24.17
C ALA A 891 -25.09 34.70 -25.08
N THR A 892 -25.49 35.96 -24.84
CA THR A 892 -24.95 37.12 -25.55
C THR A 892 -23.47 37.34 -25.24
N LEU A 893 -23.08 37.24 -23.95
CA LEU A 893 -21.71 37.42 -23.48
C LEU A 893 -20.74 36.44 -24.13
N PHE A 894 -21.13 35.17 -24.25
CA PHE A 894 -20.30 34.12 -24.85
C PHE A 894 -20.50 33.93 -26.36
N GLY A 895 -21.27 34.81 -27.02
CA GLY A 895 -21.43 34.82 -28.47
C GLY A 895 -22.16 33.59 -29.03
N ALA A 896 -23.14 33.07 -28.29
CA ALA A 896 -23.92 31.90 -28.70
C ALA A 896 -24.66 32.17 -30.03
N ARG A 897 -24.62 31.19 -30.94
CA ARG A 897 -25.22 31.31 -32.29
C ARG A 897 -26.62 30.71 -32.34
N ALA A 898 -27.54 31.38 -33.01
CA ALA A 898 -28.85 30.81 -33.34
C ALA A 898 -28.71 29.67 -34.35
N ALA A 899 -29.58 28.66 -34.27
CA ALA A 899 -29.70 27.63 -35.30
C ALA A 899 -30.19 28.27 -36.61
N VAL A 900 -29.53 27.97 -37.73
CA VAL A 900 -29.97 28.45 -39.05
C VAL A 900 -31.21 27.64 -39.45
N ALA A 901 -32.34 28.31 -39.69
CA ALA A 901 -33.57 27.65 -40.12
C ALA A 901 -33.40 27.10 -41.55
N ASP A 902 -33.47 25.77 -41.70
CA ASP A 902 -33.47 25.11 -43.00
C ASP A 902 -34.81 25.40 -43.71
N HIS A 903 -34.82 26.40 -44.60
CA HIS A 903 -35.92 26.57 -45.54
C HIS A 903 -35.70 25.65 -46.75
N ALA A 904 -36.36 24.50 -46.73
CA ALA A 904 -36.60 23.69 -47.90
C ALA A 904 -37.41 24.50 -48.93
N ALA A 905 -36.77 24.90 -50.03
CA ALA A 905 -37.46 25.27 -51.27
C ALA A 905 -37.25 24.15 -52.29
N ALA A 906 -38.29 23.34 -52.48
CA ALA A 906 -38.39 22.40 -53.57
C ALA A 906 -38.54 23.13 -54.90
N ALA A 907 -37.66 22.86 -55.86
CA ALA A 907 -37.92 23.07 -57.28
C ALA A 907 -37.22 21.96 -58.10
N VAL A 908 -38.01 20.99 -58.54
CA VAL A 908 -37.66 20.03 -59.60
C VAL A 908 -38.45 20.43 -60.85
N ILE A 909 -37.76 20.86 -61.92
CA ILE A 909 -38.18 20.62 -63.32
C ILE A 909 -36.90 20.47 -64.19
N ALA A 910 -36.99 19.61 -65.20
CA ALA A 910 -35.96 18.86 -65.90
C ALA A 910 -35.17 19.56 -67.05
N SER A 911 -33.96 18.99 -67.28
CA SER A 911 -33.30 18.63 -68.56
C SER A 911 -32.43 19.62 -69.38
N PRO A 912 -31.45 19.10 -70.16
CA PRO A 912 -30.08 19.64 -70.30
C PRO A 912 -29.74 20.27 -71.68
N PRO A 913 -28.49 20.73 -71.89
CA PRO A 913 -27.72 20.17 -73.00
C PRO A 913 -26.23 19.90 -72.71
N THR A 914 -25.59 19.31 -73.71
CA THR A 914 -24.41 18.43 -73.73
C THR A 914 -23.18 19.07 -74.41
N VAL A 915 -21.97 18.91 -73.78
CA VAL A 915 -20.54 18.74 -74.27
C VAL A 915 -19.94 19.87 -75.20
N PRO A 916 -18.60 20.13 -75.34
CA PRO A 916 -17.49 19.20 -75.09
C PRO A 916 -16.07 19.66 -74.63
N ALA A 917 -15.38 18.67 -74.05
CA ALA A 917 -13.97 18.21 -74.19
C ALA A 917 -12.76 19.18 -74.17
N GLY A 918 -11.80 18.87 -73.29
CA GLY A 918 -10.38 19.26 -73.41
C GLY A 918 -9.52 18.87 -72.19
N TRP A 919 -8.84 17.71 -72.26
CA TRP A 919 -7.52 17.30 -71.74
C TRP A 919 -6.81 18.19 -70.68
N SER A 920 -6.03 17.73 -69.69
CA SER A 920 -5.48 16.45 -69.21
C SER A 920 -4.58 16.76 -68.00
N GLY A 921 -4.36 15.82 -67.06
CA GLY A 921 -3.08 15.75 -66.32
C GLY A 921 -3.06 15.94 -64.78
N ARG A 922 -3.42 14.87 -64.07
CA ARG A 922 -2.67 14.14 -63.02
C ARG A 922 -1.39 14.76 -62.35
N ILE A 923 -1.30 14.51 -61.02
CA ILE A 923 -0.13 14.06 -60.19
C ILE A 923 0.41 15.02 -59.09
N TRP A 924 0.22 14.55 -57.84
CA TRP A 924 1.01 14.53 -56.59
C TRP A 924 1.95 15.68 -56.15
N TYR A 925 1.91 15.99 -54.85
CA TYR A 925 2.96 16.69 -54.11
C TYR A 925 3.55 15.78 -53.02
N GLU A 926 4.87 15.66 -53.03
CA GLU A 926 5.72 15.20 -51.93
C GLU A 926 6.73 16.32 -51.59
N ILE A 927 7.20 16.28 -50.36
CA ILE A 927 7.90 17.30 -49.56
C ILE A 927 9.40 17.36 -49.92
N ALA A 928 10.06 18.54 -49.77
CA ALA A 928 11.32 18.71 -48.99
C ALA A 928 12.05 20.06 -49.19
N ASP A 929 12.43 20.63 -48.03
CA ASP A 929 13.71 21.22 -47.61
C ASP A 929 14.33 22.50 -48.22
N GLY A 930 14.49 23.51 -47.34
CA GLY A 930 15.80 23.92 -46.78
C GLY A 930 16.65 24.99 -47.49
N ALA A 931 16.95 26.12 -46.80
CA ALA A 931 18.29 26.74 -46.60
C ALA A 931 18.30 28.29 -46.37
N VAL A 932 18.55 28.72 -45.12
CA VAL A 932 19.73 29.46 -44.58
C VAL A 932 20.32 30.74 -45.28
N ILE A 933 20.29 31.86 -44.51
CA ILE A 933 21.20 33.05 -44.32
C ILE A 933 21.34 34.17 -45.39
N LYS A 934 20.99 35.43 -45.03
CA LYS A 934 21.91 36.60 -44.83
C LYS A 934 21.21 37.91 -44.40
N THR A 935 22.00 38.74 -43.74
CA THR A 935 21.75 39.98 -42.99
C THR A 935 21.59 41.26 -43.84
N SER A 936 20.92 42.31 -43.32
CA SER A 936 21.54 43.62 -42.98
C SER A 936 20.57 44.82 -42.83
N LYS A 937 20.95 45.68 -41.86
CA LYS A 937 20.87 47.16 -41.78
C LYS A 937 19.59 47.91 -41.29
N VAL A 938 19.90 48.77 -40.32
CA VAL A 938 19.17 49.87 -39.64
C VAL A 938 19.12 51.13 -40.55
N PRO A 939 18.27 52.15 -40.25
CA PRO A 939 18.82 53.31 -39.53
C PRO A 939 17.90 53.90 -38.43
N ALA A 940 18.52 54.78 -37.62
CA ALA A 940 18.08 55.30 -36.33
C ALA A 940 17.70 56.80 -36.36
N ALA A 941 16.99 57.27 -35.32
CA ALA A 941 17.12 58.60 -34.66
C ALA A 941 16.30 58.58 -33.33
N ARG A 942 16.87 58.64 -32.11
CA ARG A 942 17.36 59.79 -31.28
C ARG A 942 16.30 60.90 -31.09
N ALA A 943 16.01 61.49 -29.92
CA ALA A 943 16.58 61.58 -28.56
C ALA A 943 15.42 62.03 -27.59
N ARG A 944 15.48 62.17 -26.25
CA ARG A 944 16.52 62.70 -25.34
C ARG A 944 16.08 62.54 -23.85
N LYS A 945 17.07 62.16 -23.03
CA LYS A 945 17.33 62.33 -21.57
C LYS A 945 16.33 63.05 -20.63
N GLY A 946 16.20 62.47 -19.42
CA GLY A 946 16.08 63.16 -18.13
C GLY A 946 16.51 62.22 -16.98
N ARG A 947 17.41 62.66 -16.09
CA ARG A 947 18.08 61.89 -15.03
C ARG A 947 18.05 62.72 -13.73
N ALA A 948 17.72 62.13 -12.57
CA ALA A 948 18.19 62.46 -11.21
C ALA A 948 17.49 61.48 -10.24
N ARG A 949 18.12 60.55 -9.50
CA ARG A 949 19.12 60.56 -8.41
C ARG A 949 18.67 61.19 -7.08
N HIS A 950 18.64 60.33 -6.04
CA HIS A 950 18.97 60.47 -4.60
C HIS A 950 17.89 59.84 -3.70
N ALA A 951 18.14 59.17 -2.58
CA ALA A 951 19.36 58.73 -1.87
C ALA A 951 18.97 57.64 -0.83
N ARG A 952 19.99 56.96 -0.29
CA ARG A 952 19.99 55.86 0.69
C ARG A 952 19.62 56.26 2.14
N ALA A 953 19.27 55.25 2.94
CA ALA A 953 19.72 54.90 4.32
C ALA A 953 18.53 54.54 5.24
N GLY A 954 18.56 53.58 6.18
CA GLY A 954 19.57 52.64 6.71
C GLY A 954 18.86 51.37 7.26
N SER A 955 19.53 50.22 7.35
CA SER A 955 20.25 49.67 8.52
C SER A 955 19.37 49.11 9.66
N ASP A 956 19.44 47.78 9.78
CA ASP A 956 19.48 46.92 10.98
C ASP A 956 18.37 46.98 12.06
N ALA A 957 17.58 45.90 12.10
CA ALA A 957 17.40 45.01 13.26
C ALA A 957 16.82 43.67 12.78
#